data_AF-A0A1Z9QKC4-F1
#
_entry.id   AF-A0A1Z9QKC4-F1
#
_cell.length_a   1.000
_cell.length_b   1.000
_cell.length_c   1.000
_cell.angle_alpha   90.00
_cell.angle_beta   90.00
_cell.angle_gamma   90.00
#
_symmetry.space_group_name_H-M   'P 1'
#
loop_
_entity.id
_entity.type
_entity.pdbx_description
1 polymer ?
#
loop_
_entity_poly.entity_id
_entity_poly.type
_entity_poly.pdbx_seq_one_letter_code
_entity_poly.pdbx_strand_id
1 'polypeptide(L)'
;MVIEFPNERIPCSVFNRASDASVAAAREIAELISEKEERGQMCVLGLVAGSSPVNVYDELVRMHRRGEISFANVITFNLDEFFPMQPLELQSVARFMHEHLFDLVDIQPCNIHIPDGSIPKGDVAEYCHQYEQLIRDCGGIDIQLLGINRTGHIGLNEPGSDRATRTRMITLDTVTRTDAASDFFGTENVPRYAITMGVGTILEAKRIKLLAFGEGKADIVAKTVEGYANTTIPATFLQDHPDTHFLLDESAASSLTRSQAPWLLGEVNWDSATIRRAVIDLSQELGKAVLKLTDADYNEQGLQDLLAAHGNAYDINLRVFRHMHSTITGWPGGKPEHAKQVGDRPGHRDDIFPKRIIVFSPHPDDDVISMGGTLIRLVEQGHEVHIAYQTSGNIAVFDEDAIRFAEFVEDFCNEFQIHAPGLAELESHIDEVLRKKQPGQVDSDQVQRIKGLIRRGEAREGARCCGVKDEHLHFLDLPFYQTGRVKKSPISSADINITLDLLRRVQPHQIYAAGDLSDPHGTHRTCLSAILQSCKQCELDAWYESCAIWLYRGAWQEWPPHQIEMAVPLSPTEVAKKRAAIFKHESQKDRALFPGSDVREFWQRAEQRNADTARRYDEIGLAEYAAIEGFVRWDGQSGIEL
;
A
#
# COMPACT_ATOMS: atom_id res chain seq x y z
N MET A 1 -27.78 13.67 -8.07
CA MET A 1 -26.68 13.09 -8.88
C MET A 1 -27.25 12.02 -9.79
N VAL A 2 -26.84 11.96 -11.05
CA VAL A 2 -27.27 10.91 -11.99
C VAL A 2 -26.28 9.75 -11.85
N ILE A 3 -26.78 8.56 -11.54
CA ILE A 3 -25.98 7.34 -11.56
C ILE A 3 -25.71 7.03 -13.03
N GLU A 4 -24.45 7.18 -13.46
CA GLU A 4 -24.02 6.96 -14.84
C GLU A 4 -23.85 5.47 -15.17
N PHE A 5 -23.62 4.63 -14.14
CA PHE A 5 -23.37 3.19 -14.28
C PHE A 5 -24.46 2.36 -13.58
N PRO A 6 -25.17 1.47 -14.30
CA PRO A 6 -26.39 0.83 -13.78
C PRO A 6 -26.17 -0.09 -12.57
N ASN A 7 -24.94 -0.56 -12.34
CA ASN A 7 -24.59 -1.42 -11.21
C ASN A 7 -24.16 -0.64 -9.97
N GLU A 8 -23.84 0.65 -10.10
CA GLU A 8 -23.39 1.48 -8.97
C GLU A 8 -24.59 2.04 -8.22
N ARG A 9 -24.73 1.72 -6.94
CA ARG A 9 -25.80 2.26 -6.06
C ARG A 9 -25.41 3.57 -5.40
N ILE A 10 -24.13 3.94 -5.50
CA ILE A 10 -23.58 5.20 -4.99
C ILE A 10 -22.76 5.84 -6.12
N PRO A 11 -22.98 7.14 -6.44
CA PRO A 11 -22.14 7.87 -7.38
C PRO A 11 -20.64 7.83 -7.02
N CYS A 12 -19.80 7.48 -7.99
CA CYS A 12 -18.36 7.36 -7.80
C CYS A 12 -17.58 8.18 -8.85
N SER A 13 -16.73 9.11 -8.40
CA SER A 13 -15.73 9.77 -9.25
C SER A 13 -14.37 9.09 -9.12
N VAL A 14 -13.81 8.65 -10.24
CA VAL A 14 -12.46 8.07 -10.32
C VAL A 14 -11.51 9.14 -10.81
N PHE A 15 -10.44 9.34 -10.05
CA PHE A 15 -9.35 10.24 -10.37
C PHE A 15 -8.10 9.43 -10.69
N ASN A 16 -7.28 9.94 -11.61
CA ASN A 16 -6.00 9.31 -11.96
C ASN A 16 -5.08 9.20 -10.73
N ARG A 17 -5.20 10.15 -9.78
CA ARG A 17 -4.37 10.20 -8.57
C ARG A 17 -5.24 10.46 -7.34
N ALA A 18 -4.84 9.86 -6.22
CA ALA A 18 -5.44 10.14 -4.92
C ALA A 18 -5.34 11.64 -4.53
N SER A 19 -4.25 12.32 -4.90
CA SER A 19 -4.10 13.76 -4.65
C SER A 19 -5.12 14.61 -5.40
N ASP A 20 -5.49 14.24 -6.63
CA ASP A 20 -6.52 14.95 -7.40
C ASP A 20 -7.91 14.79 -6.74
N ALA A 21 -8.21 13.59 -6.25
CA ALA A 21 -9.42 13.33 -5.47
C ALA A 21 -9.44 14.14 -4.16
N SER A 22 -8.30 14.25 -3.46
CA SER A 22 -8.17 15.05 -2.25
C SER A 22 -8.38 16.55 -2.52
N VAL A 23 -7.82 17.06 -3.63
CA VAL A 23 -8.04 18.46 -4.06
C VAL A 23 -9.50 18.71 -4.40
N ALA A 24 -10.18 17.77 -5.07
CA ALA A 24 -11.60 17.89 -5.36
C ALA A 24 -12.45 17.94 -4.07
N ALA A 25 -12.15 17.08 -3.10
CA ALA A 25 -12.82 17.10 -1.78
C ALA A 25 -12.59 18.44 -1.05
N ALA A 26 -11.35 18.92 -1.01
CA ALA A 26 -10.98 20.18 -0.37
C ALA A 26 -11.69 21.37 -1.02
N ARG A 27 -11.81 21.40 -2.35
CA ARG A 27 -12.55 22.44 -3.08
C ARG A 27 -14.03 22.45 -2.71
N GLU A 28 -14.69 21.30 -2.65
CA GLU A 28 -16.11 21.25 -2.29
C GLU A 28 -16.36 21.72 -0.84
N ILE A 29 -15.44 21.37 0.08
CA ILE A 29 -15.49 21.86 1.47
C ILE A 29 -15.27 23.39 1.49
N ALA A 30 -14.27 23.89 0.76
CA ALA A 30 -13.98 25.32 0.66
C ALA A 30 -15.16 26.12 0.09
N GLU A 31 -15.77 25.62 -0.99
CA GLU A 31 -16.96 26.23 -1.61
C GLU A 31 -18.14 26.29 -0.63
N LEU A 32 -18.37 25.22 0.16
CA LEU A 32 -19.40 25.24 1.19
C LEU A 32 -19.11 26.25 2.29
N ILE A 33 -17.85 26.33 2.75
CA ILE A 33 -17.44 27.30 3.78
C ILE A 33 -17.75 28.72 3.30
N SER A 34 -17.33 29.07 2.08
CA SER A 34 -17.61 30.37 1.47
C SER A 34 -19.11 30.63 1.29
N GLU A 35 -19.88 29.65 0.78
CA GLU A 35 -21.35 29.78 0.62
C GLU A 35 -22.05 30.06 1.96
N LYS A 36 -21.62 29.39 3.04
CA LYS A 36 -22.17 29.59 4.38
C LYS A 36 -21.76 30.93 4.96
N GLU A 37 -20.51 31.34 4.75
CA GLU A 37 -20.00 32.65 5.16
C GLU A 37 -20.79 33.79 4.50
N GLU A 38 -21.00 33.72 3.18
CA GLU A 38 -21.81 34.69 2.42
C GLU A 38 -23.25 34.81 2.95
N ARG A 39 -23.79 33.72 3.51
CA ARG A 39 -25.13 33.67 4.13
C ARG A 39 -25.13 34.03 5.62
N GLY A 40 -23.97 34.32 6.21
CA GLY A 40 -23.84 34.57 7.65
C GLY A 40 -24.22 33.36 8.52
N GLN A 41 -24.00 32.15 8.00
CA GLN A 41 -24.31 30.89 8.66
C GLN A 41 -23.04 30.16 9.09
N MET A 42 -23.16 29.32 10.13
CA MET A 42 -22.10 28.38 10.47
C MET A 42 -22.06 27.24 9.45
N CYS A 43 -20.85 26.84 9.07
CA CYS A 43 -20.57 25.64 8.29
C CYS A 43 -20.24 24.49 9.24
N VAL A 44 -21.04 23.42 9.23
CA VAL A 44 -20.84 22.27 10.12
C VAL A 44 -20.20 21.12 9.35
N LEU A 45 -19.00 20.70 9.74
CA LEU A 45 -18.21 19.67 9.07
C LEU A 45 -18.04 18.43 9.96
N GLY A 46 -18.30 17.26 9.41
CA GLY A 46 -17.94 15.98 9.99
C GLY A 46 -16.56 15.55 9.48
N LEU A 47 -15.60 15.32 10.37
CA LEU A 47 -14.21 15.03 10.03
C LEU A 47 -13.77 13.64 10.50
N VAL A 48 -12.74 13.11 9.84
CA VAL A 48 -12.18 11.78 10.08
C VAL A 48 -10.65 11.84 10.17
N ALA A 49 -10.06 10.99 11.00
CA ALA A 49 -8.60 10.84 11.06
C ALA A 49 -8.10 9.74 10.10
N GLY A 50 -6.79 9.51 10.09
CA GLY A 50 -6.14 8.47 9.28
C GLY A 50 -5.45 9.02 8.03
N SER A 51 -4.89 8.13 7.21
CA SER A 51 -4.02 8.51 6.09
C SER A 51 -4.77 9.13 4.90
N SER A 52 -5.96 8.63 4.56
CA SER A 52 -6.74 9.13 3.41
C SER A 52 -7.08 10.64 3.46
N PRO A 53 -7.52 11.23 4.58
CA PRO A 53 -7.88 12.66 4.64
C PRO A 53 -6.69 13.62 4.74
N VAL A 54 -5.45 13.16 4.97
CA VAL A 54 -4.27 14.04 5.18
C VAL A 54 -4.12 15.05 4.05
N ASN A 55 -4.15 14.58 2.79
CA ASN A 55 -4.00 15.46 1.63
C ASN A 55 -5.17 16.43 1.45
N VAL A 56 -6.37 16.11 1.97
CA VAL A 56 -7.51 17.04 1.99
C VAL A 56 -7.22 18.18 2.98
N TYR A 57 -6.73 17.85 4.17
CA TYR A 57 -6.36 18.85 5.18
C TYR A 57 -5.20 19.73 4.73
N ASP A 58 -4.16 19.15 4.14
CA ASP A 58 -3.01 19.90 3.61
C ASP A 58 -3.46 20.92 2.53
N GLU A 59 -4.38 20.53 1.66
CA GLU A 59 -4.93 21.41 0.63
C GLU A 59 -5.83 22.52 1.22
N LEU A 60 -6.65 22.20 2.22
CA LEU A 60 -7.47 23.20 2.93
C LEU A 60 -6.59 24.23 3.66
N VAL A 61 -5.53 23.77 4.33
CA VAL A 61 -4.53 24.64 4.98
C VAL A 61 -3.84 25.52 3.93
N ARG A 62 -3.52 24.97 2.75
CA ARG A 62 -2.92 25.73 1.64
C ARG A 62 -3.87 26.82 1.14
N MET A 63 -5.15 26.53 0.94
CA MET A 63 -6.17 27.50 0.54
C MET A 63 -6.33 28.61 1.59
N HIS A 64 -6.40 28.24 2.88
CA HIS A 64 -6.48 29.19 3.99
C HIS A 64 -5.28 30.14 4.03
N ARG A 65 -4.05 29.60 3.94
CA ARG A 65 -2.82 30.40 3.92
C ARG A 65 -2.73 31.36 2.72
N ARG A 66 -3.44 31.06 1.63
CA ARG A 66 -3.57 31.94 0.46
C ARG A 66 -4.69 32.97 0.60
N GLY A 67 -5.44 32.95 1.70
CA GLY A 67 -6.57 33.83 1.96
C GLY A 67 -7.82 33.49 1.13
N GLU A 68 -7.92 32.25 0.62
CA GLU A 68 -9.05 31.80 -0.21
C GLU A 68 -10.26 31.39 0.64
N ILE A 69 -10.03 30.93 1.88
CA ILE A 69 -11.06 30.52 2.85
C ILE A 69 -10.68 30.90 4.28
N SER A 70 -11.69 31.09 5.15
CA SER A 70 -11.55 31.24 6.60
C SER A 70 -12.34 30.15 7.31
N PHE A 71 -11.82 29.63 8.41
CA PHE A 71 -12.47 28.67 9.29
C PHE A 71 -13.17 29.34 10.49
N ALA A 72 -13.23 30.67 10.54
CA ALA A 72 -13.82 31.40 11.66
C ALA A 72 -15.31 31.09 11.89
N ASN A 73 -16.06 30.76 10.83
CA ASN A 73 -17.47 30.35 10.87
C ASN A 73 -17.67 28.82 10.75
N VAL A 74 -16.63 28.02 11.01
CA VAL A 74 -16.69 26.56 10.92
C VAL A 74 -16.88 25.93 12.29
N ILE A 75 -17.72 24.89 12.35
CA ILE A 75 -17.91 23.96 13.48
C ILE A 75 -17.57 22.56 12.99
N THR A 76 -16.77 21.81 13.76
CA THR A 76 -16.31 20.47 13.37
C THR A 76 -16.70 19.42 14.38
N PHE A 77 -17.11 18.25 13.89
CA PHE A 77 -17.36 17.06 14.68
C PHE A 77 -16.54 15.88 14.14
N ASN A 78 -15.64 15.33 14.94
CA ASN A 78 -14.86 14.14 14.57
C ASN A 78 -15.63 12.84 14.82
N LEU A 79 -15.47 11.86 13.92
CA LEU A 79 -16.18 10.58 14.00
C LEU A 79 -15.92 9.79 15.28
N ASP A 80 -14.67 9.74 15.75
CA ASP A 80 -14.26 8.79 16.77
C ASP A 80 -13.02 9.22 17.57
N GLU A 81 -12.79 8.53 18.70
CA GLU A 81 -11.55 8.54 19.49
C GLU A 81 -11.40 7.19 20.21
N PHE A 82 -10.16 6.72 20.37
CA PHE A 82 -9.88 5.50 21.13
C PHE A 82 -10.26 5.64 22.62
N PHE A 83 -10.53 4.52 23.31
CA PHE A 83 -10.92 4.54 24.71
C PHE A 83 -10.24 3.43 25.56
N PRO A 84 -9.55 3.79 26.67
CA PRO A 84 -9.19 5.16 27.05
C PRO A 84 -8.09 5.73 26.13
N MET A 85 -8.06 7.05 25.98
CA MET A 85 -7.02 7.77 25.22
C MET A 85 -6.83 9.18 25.79
N GLN A 86 -5.59 9.60 26.06
CA GLN A 86 -5.31 10.97 26.45
C GLN A 86 -5.08 11.87 25.21
N PRO A 87 -5.55 13.14 25.21
CA PRO A 87 -5.52 14.00 24.02
C PRO A 87 -4.13 14.31 23.43
N LEU A 88 -3.05 14.12 24.20
CA LEU A 88 -1.67 14.42 23.79
C LEU A 88 -0.87 13.15 23.43
N GLU A 89 -1.46 11.97 23.61
CA GLU A 89 -0.83 10.72 23.17
C GLU A 89 -0.64 10.72 21.67
N LEU A 90 0.42 10.05 21.20
CA LEU A 90 0.81 10.05 19.78
C LEU A 90 -0.31 9.47 18.89
N GLN A 91 -1.11 8.57 19.42
CA GLN A 91 -2.18 7.85 18.72
C GLN A 91 -3.56 8.50 18.88
N SER A 92 -3.67 9.64 19.60
CA SER A 92 -4.95 10.33 19.79
C SER A 92 -5.41 11.00 18.49
N VAL A 93 -6.70 10.86 18.18
CA VAL A 93 -7.38 11.58 17.11
C VAL A 93 -7.33 13.09 17.37
N ALA A 94 -7.46 13.52 18.62
CA ALA A 94 -7.34 14.94 18.97
C ALA A 94 -5.99 15.52 18.56
N ARG A 95 -4.89 14.85 18.94
CA ARG A 95 -3.54 15.25 18.53
C ARG A 95 -3.40 15.26 17.00
N PHE A 96 -3.86 14.21 16.33
CA PHE A 96 -3.81 14.10 14.87
C PHE A 96 -4.45 15.30 14.18
N MET A 97 -5.66 15.69 14.61
CA MET A 97 -6.40 16.79 14.00
C MET A 97 -5.75 18.16 14.26
N HIS A 98 -5.16 18.36 15.43
CA HIS A 98 -4.37 19.57 15.72
C HIS A 98 -3.15 19.69 14.82
N GLU A 99 -2.37 18.60 14.69
CA GLU A 99 -1.17 18.57 13.84
C GLU A 99 -1.48 18.82 12.35
N HIS A 100 -2.60 18.30 11.85
CA HIS A 100 -2.93 18.32 10.43
C HIS A 100 -3.85 19.47 9.99
N LEU A 101 -4.66 20.04 10.88
CA LEU A 101 -5.64 21.06 10.51
C LEU A 101 -5.75 22.18 11.52
N PHE A 102 -6.16 21.89 12.77
CA PHE A 102 -6.69 22.92 13.67
C PHE A 102 -5.66 23.95 14.11
N ASP A 103 -4.38 23.58 14.28
CA ASP A 103 -3.34 24.54 14.66
C ASP A 103 -2.84 25.38 13.46
N LEU A 104 -3.30 25.06 12.25
CA LEU A 104 -2.83 25.63 10.99
C LEU A 104 -3.85 26.57 10.33
N VAL A 105 -5.03 26.74 10.94
CA VAL A 105 -6.15 27.57 10.45
C VAL A 105 -6.76 28.42 11.56
N ASP A 106 -7.64 29.35 11.21
CA ASP A 106 -8.28 30.32 12.12
C ASP A 106 -9.61 29.86 12.74
N ILE A 107 -9.79 28.54 12.91
CA ILE A 107 -10.97 27.96 13.56
C ILE A 107 -11.03 28.35 15.05
N GLN A 108 -12.23 28.61 15.57
CA GLN A 108 -12.39 28.91 16.99
C GLN A 108 -12.31 27.62 17.84
N PRO A 109 -11.52 27.57 18.93
CA PRO A 109 -11.38 26.36 19.75
C PRO A 109 -12.70 25.80 20.29
N CYS A 110 -13.68 26.66 20.59
CA CYS A 110 -14.99 26.25 21.06
C CYS A 110 -15.85 25.52 20.02
N ASN A 111 -15.46 25.60 18.74
CA ASN A 111 -16.16 24.99 17.62
C ASN A 111 -15.53 23.65 17.20
N ILE A 112 -14.50 23.18 17.92
CA ILE A 112 -13.87 21.89 17.70
C ILE A 112 -14.49 20.86 18.66
N HIS A 113 -15.10 19.82 18.10
CA HIS A 113 -15.75 18.76 18.87
C HIS A 113 -15.19 17.39 18.49
N ILE A 114 -14.39 16.81 19.39
CA ILE A 114 -13.79 15.48 19.22
C ILE A 114 -14.28 14.61 20.38
N PRO A 115 -14.66 13.34 20.14
CA PRO A 115 -14.97 12.40 21.23
C PRO A 115 -13.85 12.36 22.28
N ASP A 116 -14.18 12.46 23.56
CA ASP A 116 -13.21 12.53 24.65
C ASP A 116 -12.91 11.12 25.21
N GLY A 117 -11.76 10.58 24.82
CA GLY A 117 -11.27 9.28 25.28
C GLY A 117 -10.80 9.25 26.75
N SER A 118 -10.75 10.38 27.44
CA SER A 118 -10.22 10.50 28.81
C SER A 118 -11.30 10.45 29.90
N ILE A 119 -12.57 10.52 29.52
CA ILE A 119 -13.69 10.56 30.47
C ILE A 119 -13.85 9.23 31.24
N PRO A 120 -14.41 9.26 32.45
CA PRO A 120 -14.74 8.04 33.18
C PRO A 120 -15.71 7.15 32.39
N LYS A 121 -15.45 5.84 32.35
CA LYS A 121 -16.28 4.87 31.61
C LYS A 121 -17.77 4.93 31.97
N GLY A 122 -18.11 5.29 33.21
CA GLY A 122 -19.49 5.43 33.68
C GLY A 122 -20.27 6.58 33.02
N ASP A 123 -19.56 7.59 32.52
CA ASP A 123 -20.16 8.83 31.98
C ASP A 123 -20.30 8.77 30.45
N VAL A 124 -19.69 7.77 29.81
CA VAL A 124 -19.62 7.66 28.34
C VAL A 124 -21.00 7.66 27.68
N ALA A 125 -22.00 7.00 28.27
CA ALA A 125 -23.34 6.92 27.68
C ALA A 125 -24.03 8.30 27.62
N GLU A 126 -23.92 9.08 28.70
CA GLU A 126 -24.46 10.44 28.77
C GLU A 126 -23.66 11.37 27.86
N TYR A 127 -22.33 11.25 27.85
CA TYR A 127 -21.46 11.99 26.93
C TYR A 127 -21.85 11.76 25.46
N CYS A 128 -22.06 10.51 25.05
CA CYS A 128 -22.50 10.19 23.69
C CYS A 128 -23.86 10.83 23.35
N HIS A 129 -24.78 10.88 24.30
CA HIS A 129 -26.07 11.54 24.13
C HIS A 129 -25.94 13.06 23.95
N GLN A 130 -25.07 13.69 24.76
CA GLN A 130 -24.77 15.12 24.65
C GLN A 130 -24.09 15.47 23.33
N TYR A 131 -23.19 14.60 22.86
CA TYR A 131 -22.52 14.76 21.56
C TYR A 131 -23.53 14.76 20.40
N GLU A 132 -24.47 13.81 20.41
CA GLU A 132 -25.59 13.77 19.46
C GLU A 132 -26.48 15.02 19.53
N GLN A 133 -26.78 15.49 20.75
CA GLN A 133 -27.62 16.66 20.93
C GLN A 133 -26.93 17.93 20.39
N LEU A 134 -25.62 18.06 20.64
CA LEU A 134 -24.82 19.18 20.15
C LEU A 134 -24.80 19.23 18.61
N ILE A 135 -24.67 18.09 17.93
CA ILE A 135 -24.79 18.02 16.45
C ILE A 135 -26.14 18.57 15.99
N ARG A 136 -27.24 18.19 16.66
CA ARG A 136 -28.59 18.66 16.31
C ARG A 136 -28.78 20.15 16.59
N ASP A 137 -28.26 20.64 17.71
CA ASP A 137 -28.33 22.05 18.11
C ASP A 137 -27.56 22.94 17.14
N CYS A 138 -26.49 22.43 16.53
CA CYS A 138 -25.77 23.09 15.44
C CYS A 138 -26.47 23.00 14.06
N GLY A 139 -27.62 22.34 13.96
CA GLY A 139 -28.40 22.22 12.72
C GLY A 139 -28.00 21.04 11.81
N GLY A 140 -27.31 20.04 12.38
CA GLY A 140 -26.80 18.87 11.68
C GLY A 140 -25.53 19.14 10.87
N ILE A 141 -24.89 18.06 10.41
CA ILE A 141 -23.64 18.11 9.64
C ILE A 141 -23.93 18.46 8.18
N ASP A 142 -23.27 19.48 7.63
CA ASP A 142 -23.45 19.89 6.23
C ASP A 142 -22.67 19.00 5.25
N ILE A 143 -21.43 18.64 5.58
CA ILE A 143 -20.62 17.62 4.87
C ILE A 143 -19.99 16.71 5.91
N GLN A 144 -20.18 15.40 5.76
CA GLN A 144 -19.44 14.37 6.49
C GLN A 144 -18.36 13.79 5.57
N LEU A 145 -17.09 14.04 5.90
CA LEU A 145 -15.95 13.38 5.27
C LEU A 145 -15.73 12.03 5.95
N LEU A 146 -15.58 10.97 5.15
CA LEU A 146 -15.38 9.59 5.60
C LEU A 146 -14.18 8.97 4.91
N GLY A 147 -13.55 8.01 5.57
CA GLY A 147 -12.73 6.97 4.95
C GLY A 147 -13.44 5.62 5.04
N ILE A 148 -12.93 4.63 4.30
CA ILE A 148 -13.40 3.23 4.38
C ILE A 148 -12.25 2.28 4.72
N ASN A 149 -12.50 1.37 5.66
CA ASN A 149 -11.57 0.29 5.96
C ASN A 149 -11.73 -0.90 5.00
N ARG A 150 -10.75 -1.80 4.93
CA ARG A 150 -10.82 -3.05 4.15
C ARG A 150 -12.01 -3.95 4.53
N THR A 151 -12.54 -3.82 5.75
CA THR A 151 -13.75 -4.53 6.23
C THR A 151 -15.05 -3.77 5.93
N GLY A 152 -14.96 -2.52 5.45
CA GLY A 152 -16.08 -1.67 5.12
C GLY A 152 -16.74 -1.01 6.31
N HIS A 153 -16.06 -0.92 7.46
CA HIS A 153 -16.47 0.02 8.50
C HIS A 153 -16.25 1.48 8.06
N ILE A 154 -17.08 2.38 8.60
CA ILE A 154 -16.97 3.84 8.51
C ILE A 154 -16.93 4.42 9.92
N GLY A 155 -15.98 5.30 10.20
CA GLY A 155 -15.53 5.54 11.57
C GLY A 155 -15.07 4.23 12.20
N LEU A 156 -15.52 3.93 13.42
CA LEU A 156 -15.29 2.63 14.07
C LEU A 156 -16.56 1.78 14.15
N ASN A 157 -17.48 1.93 13.19
CA ASN A 157 -18.67 1.10 13.08
C ASN A 157 -18.34 -0.28 12.50
N GLU A 158 -17.90 -1.19 13.36
CA GLU A 158 -17.46 -2.55 12.99
C GLU A 158 -18.56 -3.40 12.33
N PRO A 159 -18.20 -4.47 11.60
CA PRO A 159 -19.15 -5.47 11.12
C PRO A 159 -20.13 -5.92 12.21
N GLY A 160 -21.42 -5.83 11.91
CA GLY A 160 -22.53 -5.99 12.85
C GLY A 160 -23.19 -4.68 13.28
N SER A 161 -22.58 -3.53 12.98
CA SER A 161 -23.17 -2.21 13.23
C SER A 161 -24.34 -1.94 12.28
N ASP A 162 -25.50 -1.63 12.83
CA ASP A 162 -26.75 -1.38 12.10
C ASP A 162 -26.95 0.11 11.77
N ARG A 163 -27.77 0.40 10.74
CA ARG A 163 -28.20 1.75 10.35
C ARG A 163 -28.82 2.58 11.48
N ALA A 164 -29.41 1.94 12.49
CA ALA A 164 -30.05 2.64 13.62
C ALA A 164 -29.05 3.03 14.72
N THR A 165 -27.79 2.62 14.61
CA THR A 165 -26.79 2.89 15.64
C THR A 165 -26.51 4.39 15.76
N ARG A 166 -26.35 4.85 17.00
CA ARG A 166 -26.00 6.23 17.37
C ARG A 166 -24.57 6.28 17.94
N THR A 167 -24.12 7.49 18.28
CA THR A 167 -22.84 7.69 18.98
C THR A 167 -22.80 6.81 20.22
N ARG A 168 -21.74 6.00 20.33
CA ARG A 168 -21.62 4.98 21.39
C ARG A 168 -20.17 4.59 21.62
N MET A 169 -19.93 3.98 22.78
CA MET A 169 -18.74 3.15 22.98
C MET A 169 -18.91 1.82 22.22
N ILE A 170 -17.88 1.41 21.50
CA ILE A 170 -17.81 0.14 20.79
C ILE A 170 -16.57 -0.65 21.21
N THR A 171 -16.66 -1.98 21.12
CA THR A 171 -15.50 -2.88 21.21
C THR A 171 -14.89 -3.02 19.83
N LEU A 172 -13.59 -2.77 19.71
CA LEU A 172 -12.88 -2.83 18.43
C LEU A 172 -12.69 -4.26 17.97
N ASP A 173 -12.91 -4.50 16.67
CA ASP A 173 -12.68 -5.80 16.07
C ASP A 173 -11.18 -6.12 16.02
N THR A 174 -10.86 -7.42 15.93
CA THR A 174 -9.47 -7.86 15.81
C THR A 174 -8.80 -7.27 14.57
N VAL A 175 -9.50 -7.20 13.43
CA VAL A 175 -8.95 -6.64 12.19
C VAL A 175 -8.62 -5.16 12.36
N THR A 176 -9.50 -4.38 12.97
CA THR A 176 -9.28 -2.96 13.27
C THR A 176 -8.08 -2.75 14.17
N ARG A 177 -7.94 -3.57 15.22
CA ARG A 177 -6.77 -3.52 16.10
C ARG A 177 -5.49 -3.91 15.36
N THR A 178 -5.55 -4.88 14.46
CA THR A 178 -4.39 -5.26 13.64
C THR A 178 -4.00 -4.16 12.65
N ASP A 179 -4.98 -3.46 12.07
CA ASP A 179 -4.75 -2.33 11.16
C ASP A 179 -4.11 -1.14 11.88
N ALA A 180 -4.57 -0.84 13.10
CA ALA A 180 -4.00 0.22 13.94
C ALA A 180 -2.66 -0.16 14.58
N ALA A 181 -2.30 -1.45 14.61
CA ALA A 181 -1.14 -1.94 15.36
C ALA A 181 0.18 -1.23 15.03
N SER A 182 0.35 -0.78 13.78
CA SER A 182 1.57 -0.06 13.39
C SER A 182 1.72 1.30 14.09
N ASP A 183 0.61 1.98 14.40
CA ASP A 183 0.60 3.25 15.14
C ASP A 183 0.78 3.04 16.65
N PHE A 184 0.37 1.86 17.14
CA PHE A 184 0.46 1.46 18.55
C PHE A 184 1.66 0.55 18.86
N PHE A 185 2.56 0.33 17.90
CA PHE A 185 3.77 -0.48 18.07
C PHE A 185 3.48 -1.92 18.53
N GLY A 186 2.37 -2.48 18.05
CA GLY A 186 1.89 -3.82 18.41
C GLY A 186 0.37 -3.83 18.61
N THR A 187 -0.25 -4.95 18.27
CA THR A 187 -1.72 -5.10 18.39
C THR A 187 -2.14 -5.12 19.86
N GLU A 188 -1.30 -5.65 20.74
CA GLU A 188 -1.47 -5.72 22.19
C GLU A 188 -1.62 -4.35 22.86
N ASN A 189 -1.02 -3.30 22.26
CA ASN A 189 -1.06 -1.94 22.78
C ASN A 189 -2.28 -1.15 22.27
N VAL A 190 -2.97 -1.66 21.24
CA VAL A 190 -4.17 -1.00 20.72
C VAL A 190 -5.31 -1.14 21.73
N PRO A 191 -5.96 -0.02 22.12
CA PRO A 191 -7.14 -0.04 22.99
C PRO A 191 -8.19 -1.03 22.50
N ARG A 192 -8.98 -1.55 23.44
CA ARG A 192 -10.06 -2.52 23.13
C ARG A 192 -11.37 -1.84 22.80
N TYR A 193 -11.50 -0.56 23.16
CA TYR A 193 -12.72 0.21 22.98
C TYR A 193 -12.42 1.52 22.26
N ALA A 194 -13.46 2.10 21.71
CA ALA A 194 -13.46 3.46 21.19
C ALA A 194 -14.85 4.08 21.36
N ILE A 195 -14.92 5.41 21.30
CA ILE A 195 -16.17 6.15 21.15
C ILE A 195 -16.28 6.51 19.68
N THR A 196 -17.43 6.25 19.05
CA THR A 196 -17.65 6.53 17.62
C THR A 196 -19.07 7.03 17.39
N MET A 197 -19.23 7.96 16.45
CA MET A 197 -20.52 8.26 15.83
C MET A 197 -21.12 6.99 15.24
N GLY A 198 -22.43 6.83 15.37
CA GLY A 198 -23.13 5.68 14.80
C GLY A 198 -23.42 5.84 13.31
N VAL A 199 -23.78 4.74 12.64
CA VAL A 199 -24.16 4.77 11.22
C VAL A 199 -25.36 5.69 11.00
N GLY A 200 -26.35 5.67 11.91
CA GLY A 200 -27.51 6.55 11.82
C GLY A 200 -27.16 8.02 11.97
N THR A 201 -26.17 8.35 12.79
CA THR A 201 -25.64 9.71 12.96
C THR A 201 -24.96 10.19 11.68
N ILE A 202 -24.16 9.32 11.05
CA ILE A 202 -23.49 9.61 9.77
C ILE A 202 -24.52 9.85 8.66
N LEU A 203 -25.56 9.02 8.58
CA LEU A 203 -26.64 9.13 7.59
C LEU A 203 -27.52 10.38 7.77
N GLU A 204 -27.42 11.10 8.89
CA GLU A 204 -28.14 12.37 9.11
C GLU A 204 -27.39 13.59 8.58
N ALA A 205 -26.14 13.43 8.12
CA ALA A 205 -25.43 14.49 7.40
C ALA A 205 -26.18 14.88 6.14
N LYS A 206 -26.04 16.13 5.67
CA LYS A 206 -26.70 16.59 4.43
C LYS A 206 -26.00 16.05 3.19
N ARG A 207 -24.68 15.89 3.25
CA ARG A 207 -23.82 15.36 2.20
C ARG A 207 -22.75 14.46 2.82
N ILE A 208 -22.41 13.38 2.12
CA ILE A 208 -21.38 12.44 2.54
C ILE A 208 -20.33 12.32 1.44
N LYS A 209 -19.06 12.52 1.79
CA LYS A 209 -17.91 12.37 0.89
C LYS A 209 -17.01 11.28 1.43
N LEU A 210 -16.88 10.18 0.70
CA LEU A 210 -16.09 9.04 1.13
C LEU A 210 -14.83 8.90 0.28
N LEU A 211 -13.67 8.94 0.95
CA LEU A 211 -12.35 8.79 0.35
C LEU A 211 -11.92 7.32 0.40
N ALA A 212 -11.57 6.75 -0.75
CA ALA A 212 -10.97 5.42 -0.81
C ALA A 212 -9.85 5.40 -1.86
N PHE A 213 -8.63 5.12 -1.41
CA PHE A 213 -7.43 5.15 -2.24
C PHE A 213 -6.63 3.85 -2.10
N GLY A 214 -6.03 3.41 -3.20
CA GLY A 214 -5.21 2.21 -3.28
C GLY A 214 -5.98 0.91 -3.53
N GLU A 215 -5.28 -0.06 -4.11
CA GLU A 215 -5.79 -1.39 -4.51
C GLU A 215 -6.31 -2.18 -3.30
N GLY A 216 -5.72 -1.97 -2.11
CA GLY A 216 -6.19 -2.58 -0.86
C GLY A 216 -7.63 -2.20 -0.46
N LYS A 217 -8.24 -1.23 -1.12
CA LYS A 217 -9.64 -0.83 -0.95
C LYS A 217 -10.55 -1.28 -2.10
N ALA A 218 -10.01 -1.81 -3.20
CA ALA A 218 -10.77 -2.07 -4.41
C ALA A 218 -11.96 -3.01 -4.18
N ASP A 219 -11.71 -4.16 -3.56
CA ASP A 219 -12.75 -5.17 -3.32
C ASP A 219 -13.86 -4.67 -2.39
N ILE A 220 -13.49 -3.91 -1.35
CA ILE A 220 -14.49 -3.42 -0.40
C ILE A 220 -15.29 -2.26 -1.00
N VAL A 221 -14.66 -1.40 -1.80
CA VAL A 221 -15.34 -0.34 -2.56
C VAL A 221 -16.36 -0.98 -3.51
N ALA A 222 -15.98 -2.00 -4.28
CA ALA A 222 -16.91 -2.70 -5.17
C ALA A 222 -18.09 -3.31 -4.40
N LYS A 223 -17.83 -4.01 -3.30
CA LYS A 223 -18.90 -4.57 -2.43
C LYS A 223 -19.81 -3.49 -1.85
N THR A 224 -19.27 -2.33 -1.48
CA THR A 224 -20.02 -1.22 -0.90
C THR A 224 -20.86 -0.49 -1.95
N VAL A 225 -20.34 -0.30 -3.16
CA VAL A 225 -21.00 0.49 -4.21
C VAL A 225 -21.98 -0.36 -5.01
N GLU A 226 -21.65 -1.61 -5.33
CA GLU A 226 -22.44 -2.45 -6.24
C GLU A 226 -23.28 -3.52 -5.50
N GLY A 227 -22.82 -3.93 -4.31
CA GLY A 227 -23.46 -4.96 -3.49
C GLY A 227 -24.74 -4.49 -2.77
N TYR A 228 -25.37 -5.42 -2.03
CA TYR A 228 -26.58 -5.13 -1.25
C TYR A 228 -26.24 -4.63 0.16
N ALA A 229 -27.03 -3.68 0.66
CA ALA A 229 -26.93 -3.17 2.03
C ALA A 229 -27.08 -4.28 3.09
N ASN A 230 -26.10 -4.37 3.99
CA ASN A 230 -26.08 -5.34 5.08
C ASN A 230 -25.19 -4.88 6.25
N THR A 231 -25.38 -5.47 7.43
CA THR A 231 -24.63 -5.13 8.65
C THR A 231 -23.20 -5.65 8.64
N THR A 232 -22.86 -6.64 7.81
CA THR A 232 -21.48 -7.15 7.69
C THR A 232 -20.55 -6.12 7.06
N ILE A 233 -21.07 -5.23 6.20
CA ILE A 233 -20.34 -4.13 5.57
C ILE A 233 -21.10 -2.82 5.85
N PRO A 234 -20.90 -2.18 7.02
CA PRO A 234 -21.70 -1.02 7.43
C PRO A 234 -21.68 0.16 6.45
N ALA A 235 -20.60 0.35 5.68
CA ALA A 235 -20.53 1.34 4.61
C ALA A 235 -21.61 1.15 3.53
N THR A 236 -22.15 -0.05 3.34
CA THR A 236 -23.25 -0.30 2.39
C THR A 236 -24.54 0.43 2.77
N PHE A 237 -24.74 0.83 4.03
CA PHE A 237 -25.88 1.66 4.41
C PHE A 237 -25.81 3.07 3.83
N LEU A 238 -24.65 3.53 3.37
CA LEU A 238 -24.52 4.82 2.67
C LEU A 238 -25.28 4.85 1.34
N GLN A 239 -25.66 3.69 0.79
CA GLN A 239 -26.55 3.57 -0.38
C GLN A 239 -27.94 4.17 -0.13
N ASP A 240 -28.37 4.24 1.13
CA ASP A 240 -29.69 4.76 1.50
C ASP A 240 -29.72 6.30 1.60
N HIS A 241 -28.55 6.94 1.56
CA HIS A 241 -28.42 8.38 1.73
C HIS A 241 -28.51 9.11 0.37
N PRO A 242 -29.31 10.20 0.27
CA PRO A 242 -29.62 10.84 -1.02
C PRO A 242 -28.44 11.58 -1.66
N ASP A 243 -27.41 11.92 -0.88
CA ASP A 243 -26.26 12.71 -1.34
C ASP A 243 -24.93 12.13 -0.79
N THR A 244 -24.68 10.87 -1.13
CA THR A 244 -23.38 10.21 -0.89
C THR A 244 -22.58 10.19 -2.18
N HIS A 245 -21.29 10.54 -2.11
CA HIS A 245 -20.38 10.47 -3.24
C HIS A 245 -19.03 9.87 -2.84
N PHE A 246 -18.54 8.92 -3.64
CA PHE A 246 -17.24 8.28 -3.45
C PHE A 246 -16.19 8.96 -4.33
N LEU A 247 -15.05 9.29 -3.73
CA LEU A 247 -13.88 9.86 -4.39
C LEU A 247 -12.78 8.80 -4.37
N LEU A 248 -12.50 8.24 -5.55
CA LEU A 248 -11.64 7.06 -5.74
C LEU A 248 -10.40 7.43 -6.55
N ASP A 249 -9.27 6.77 -6.28
CA ASP A 249 -8.21 6.66 -7.28
C ASP A 249 -8.45 5.45 -8.20
N GLU A 250 -7.74 5.37 -9.33
CA GLU A 250 -7.86 4.24 -10.27
C GLU A 250 -7.65 2.88 -9.59
N SER A 251 -6.72 2.80 -8.65
CA SER A 251 -6.41 1.57 -7.94
C SER A 251 -7.57 1.10 -7.04
N ALA A 252 -8.23 2.01 -6.31
CA ALA A 252 -9.41 1.68 -5.49
C ALA A 252 -10.67 1.45 -6.33
N ALA A 253 -10.71 1.90 -7.58
CA ALA A 253 -11.78 1.64 -8.53
C ALA A 253 -11.59 0.34 -9.33
N SER A 254 -10.45 -0.36 -9.18
CA SER A 254 -10.04 -1.44 -10.07
C SER A 254 -10.94 -2.68 -10.04
N SER A 255 -11.59 -2.96 -8.90
CA SER A 255 -12.57 -4.06 -8.75
C SER A 255 -14.02 -3.64 -9.06
N LEU A 256 -14.29 -2.38 -9.45
CA LEU A 256 -15.62 -1.99 -9.94
C LEU A 256 -15.91 -2.68 -11.27
N THR A 257 -17.18 -3.01 -11.53
CA THR A 257 -17.61 -3.66 -12.77
C THR A 257 -17.18 -2.85 -14.00
N ARG A 258 -17.26 -1.51 -13.94
CA ARG A 258 -16.82 -0.64 -15.05
C ARG A 258 -15.32 -0.69 -15.35
N SER A 259 -14.51 -1.15 -14.40
CA SER A 259 -13.05 -1.27 -14.55
C SER A 259 -12.67 -2.69 -14.94
N GLN A 260 -13.25 -3.68 -14.24
CA GLN A 260 -12.93 -5.09 -14.39
C GLN A 260 -13.57 -5.70 -15.65
N ALA A 261 -14.86 -5.45 -15.84
CA ALA A 261 -15.66 -6.03 -16.91
C ALA A 261 -16.50 -4.94 -17.64
N PRO A 262 -15.86 -3.91 -18.23
CA PRO A 262 -16.57 -2.81 -18.88
C PRO A 262 -17.51 -3.25 -20.02
N TRP A 263 -17.22 -4.40 -20.64
CA TRP A 263 -18.05 -5.01 -21.68
C TRP A 263 -19.44 -5.43 -21.19
N LEU A 264 -19.66 -5.57 -19.88
CA LEU A 264 -20.99 -5.84 -19.31
C LEU A 264 -21.86 -4.58 -19.23
N LEU A 265 -21.27 -3.39 -19.36
CA LEU A 265 -21.96 -2.11 -19.20
C LEU A 265 -22.27 -1.41 -20.54
N GLY A 266 -21.50 -1.70 -21.58
CA GLY A 266 -21.69 -1.11 -22.91
C GLY A 266 -20.57 -1.43 -23.89
N GLU A 267 -20.52 -0.66 -24.98
CA GLU A 267 -19.49 -0.81 -26.01
C GLU A 267 -18.09 -0.52 -25.45
N VAL A 268 -17.13 -1.39 -25.75
CA VAL A 268 -15.73 -1.25 -25.36
C VAL A 268 -14.82 -1.32 -26.57
N ASN A 269 -13.67 -0.64 -26.46
CA ASN A 269 -12.59 -0.81 -27.41
C ASN A 269 -11.84 -2.11 -27.08
N TRP A 270 -11.96 -3.11 -27.95
CA TRP A 270 -11.29 -4.41 -27.81
C TRP A 270 -9.80 -4.32 -28.20
N ASP A 271 -9.01 -3.67 -27.36
CA ASP A 271 -7.56 -3.71 -27.48
C ASP A 271 -6.97 -5.04 -26.97
N SER A 272 -5.66 -5.24 -27.19
CA SER A 272 -5.02 -6.49 -26.81
C SER A 272 -5.05 -6.74 -25.30
N ALA A 273 -5.08 -5.71 -24.45
CA ALA A 273 -5.10 -5.86 -23.00
C ALA A 273 -6.50 -6.26 -22.51
N THR A 274 -7.54 -5.59 -23.01
CA THR A 274 -8.95 -5.85 -22.71
C THR A 274 -9.36 -7.26 -23.14
N ILE A 275 -8.94 -7.68 -24.35
CA ILE A 275 -9.18 -9.05 -24.83
C ILE A 275 -8.50 -10.07 -23.89
N ARG A 276 -7.23 -9.86 -23.53
CA ARG A 276 -6.52 -10.79 -22.64
C ARG A 276 -7.21 -10.92 -21.30
N ARG A 277 -7.60 -9.79 -20.69
CA ARG A 277 -8.33 -9.77 -19.42
C ARG A 277 -9.63 -10.55 -19.53
N ALA A 278 -10.50 -10.20 -20.48
CA ALA A 278 -11.79 -10.85 -20.68
C ALA A 278 -11.68 -12.38 -20.84
N VAL A 279 -10.72 -12.84 -21.63
CA VAL A 279 -10.54 -14.27 -21.92
C VAL A 279 -9.94 -15.04 -20.74
N ILE A 280 -8.99 -14.43 -20.02
CA ILE A 280 -8.41 -15.03 -18.81
C ILE A 280 -9.45 -15.09 -17.69
N ASP A 281 -10.23 -14.03 -17.50
CA ASP A 281 -11.30 -14.00 -16.51
C ASP A 281 -12.38 -15.05 -16.84
N LEU A 282 -12.80 -15.15 -18.11
CA LEU A 282 -13.72 -16.19 -18.59
C LEU A 282 -13.18 -17.60 -18.34
N SER A 283 -11.89 -17.81 -18.60
CA SER A 283 -11.20 -19.09 -18.36
C SER A 283 -11.25 -19.49 -16.88
N GLN A 284 -10.97 -18.53 -15.99
CA GLN A 284 -10.95 -18.75 -14.55
C GLN A 284 -12.36 -18.96 -13.97
N GLU A 285 -13.33 -18.16 -14.39
CA GLU A 285 -14.72 -18.27 -13.93
C GLU A 285 -15.33 -19.63 -14.28
N LEU A 286 -15.07 -20.13 -15.50
CA LEU A 286 -15.59 -21.41 -15.96
C LEU A 286 -14.73 -22.61 -15.53
N GLY A 287 -13.55 -22.39 -14.97
CA GLY A 287 -12.56 -23.44 -14.68
C GLY A 287 -12.12 -24.20 -15.94
N LYS A 288 -12.05 -23.52 -17.09
CA LYS A 288 -11.67 -24.08 -18.39
C LYS A 288 -10.40 -23.42 -18.89
N ALA A 289 -9.39 -24.21 -19.26
CA ALA A 289 -8.20 -23.70 -19.95
C ALA A 289 -8.58 -22.86 -21.19
N VAL A 290 -7.81 -21.81 -21.49
CA VAL A 290 -8.14 -20.81 -22.53
C VAL A 290 -8.43 -21.46 -23.89
N LEU A 291 -7.62 -22.45 -24.30
CA LEU A 291 -7.80 -23.13 -25.58
C LEU A 291 -9.04 -24.05 -25.65
N LYS A 292 -9.75 -24.27 -24.54
CA LYS A 292 -10.98 -25.07 -24.45
C LYS A 292 -12.25 -24.21 -24.45
N LEU A 293 -12.13 -22.89 -24.38
CA LEU A 293 -13.27 -21.99 -24.44
C LEU A 293 -13.92 -22.02 -25.83
N THR A 294 -15.25 -21.98 -25.86
CA THR A 294 -16.06 -22.09 -27.08
C THR A 294 -16.86 -20.81 -27.33
N ASP A 295 -17.38 -20.62 -28.54
CA ASP A 295 -18.27 -19.49 -28.84
C ASP A 295 -19.47 -19.42 -27.88
N ALA A 296 -19.99 -20.57 -27.42
CA ALA A 296 -21.07 -20.62 -26.44
C ALA A 296 -20.66 -20.00 -25.09
N ASP A 297 -19.45 -20.31 -24.61
CA ASP A 297 -18.92 -19.77 -23.35
C ASP A 297 -18.84 -18.23 -23.39
N TYR A 298 -18.33 -17.67 -24.50
CA TYR A 298 -18.27 -16.23 -24.71
C TYR A 298 -19.67 -15.61 -24.76
N ASN A 299 -20.62 -16.26 -25.45
CA ASN A 299 -21.97 -15.73 -25.59
C ASN A 299 -22.77 -15.78 -24.28
N GLU A 300 -22.55 -16.78 -23.43
CA GLU A 300 -23.25 -16.91 -22.14
C GLU A 300 -22.73 -15.90 -21.10
N GLN A 301 -21.49 -15.42 -21.25
CA GLN A 301 -20.81 -14.50 -20.31
C GLN A 301 -20.70 -13.05 -20.82
N GLY A 302 -21.53 -12.65 -21.79
CA GLY A 302 -21.61 -11.26 -22.24
C GLY A 302 -20.43 -10.78 -23.10
N LEU A 303 -19.77 -11.70 -23.83
CA LEU A 303 -18.64 -11.40 -24.72
C LEU A 303 -19.01 -11.59 -26.21
N GLN A 304 -20.29 -11.42 -26.57
CA GLN A 304 -20.77 -11.55 -27.95
C GLN A 304 -20.11 -10.52 -28.88
N ASP A 305 -19.92 -9.29 -28.37
CA ASP A 305 -19.31 -8.19 -29.12
C ASP A 305 -17.84 -8.47 -29.46
N LEU A 306 -17.12 -9.15 -28.56
CA LEU A 306 -15.74 -9.59 -28.81
C LEU A 306 -15.70 -10.59 -29.98
N LEU A 307 -16.61 -11.56 -30.00
CA LEU A 307 -16.72 -12.50 -31.13
C LEU A 307 -17.07 -11.77 -32.43
N ALA A 308 -18.01 -10.84 -32.39
CA ALA A 308 -18.40 -10.06 -33.56
C ALA A 308 -17.24 -9.23 -34.13
N ALA A 309 -16.41 -8.65 -33.27
CA ALA A 309 -15.28 -7.79 -33.67
C ALA A 309 -14.03 -8.57 -34.10
N HIS A 310 -13.74 -9.72 -33.47
CA HIS A 310 -12.45 -10.42 -33.64
C HIS A 310 -12.54 -11.85 -34.20
N GLY A 311 -13.75 -12.34 -34.49
CA GLY A 311 -13.99 -13.64 -35.09
C GLY A 311 -14.37 -14.72 -34.06
N ASN A 312 -14.11 -15.98 -34.40
CA ASN A 312 -14.48 -17.12 -33.54
C ASN A 312 -13.60 -17.19 -32.27
N ALA A 313 -14.07 -17.91 -31.25
CA ALA A 313 -13.36 -18.09 -29.99
C ALA A 313 -11.99 -18.75 -30.19
N TYR A 314 -11.84 -19.68 -31.15
CA TYR A 314 -10.58 -20.39 -31.39
C TYR A 314 -9.41 -19.44 -31.72
N ASP A 315 -9.61 -18.51 -32.65
CA ASP A 315 -8.57 -17.56 -33.06
C ASP A 315 -8.22 -16.58 -31.94
N ILE A 316 -9.22 -16.16 -31.15
CA ILE A 316 -9.04 -15.28 -29.99
C ILE A 316 -8.26 -16.01 -28.89
N ASN A 317 -8.70 -17.22 -28.50
CA ASN A 317 -8.05 -18.07 -27.51
C ASN A 317 -6.58 -18.32 -27.87
N LEU A 318 -6.30 -18.65 -29.14
CA LEU A 318 -4.95 -18.91 -29.61
C LEU A 318 -4.04 -17.68 -29.50
N ARG A 319 -4.59 -16.48 -29.75
CA ARG A 319 -3.85 -15.21 -29.60
C ARG A 319 -3.50 -14.94 -28.14
N VAL A 320 -4.47 -15.08 -27.24
CA VAL A 320 -4.28 -14.87 -25.79
C VAL A 320 -3.29 -15.90 -25.24
N PHE A 321 -3.47 -17.18 -25.57
CA PHE A 321 -2.54 -18.24 -25.18
C PHE A 321 -1.11 -18.00 -25.66
N ARG A 322 -0.93 -17.61 -26.92
CA ARG A 322 0.41 -17.30 -27.48
C ARG A 322 1.07 -16.10 -26.84
N HIS A 323 0.28 -15.12 -26.41
CA HIS A 323 0.77 -13.97 -25.65
C HIS A 323 1.22 -14.41 -24.26
N MET A 324 0.37 -15.10 -23.51
CA MET A 324 0.70 -15.57 -22.16
C MET A 324 1.91 -16.51 -22.15
N HIS A 325 1.99 -17.43 -23.12
CA HIS A 325 3.18 -18.27 -23.28
C HIS A 325 4.44 -17.44 -23.57
N SER A 326 4.31 -16.28 -24.20
CA SER A 326 5.46 -15.45 -24.56
C SER A 326 6.07 -14.64 -23.44
N THR A 327 5.34 -14.45 -22.35
CA THR A 327 5.85 -13.76 -21.16
C THR A 327 6.75 -14.68 -20.34
N ILE A 328 6.60 -16.00 -20.49
CA ILE A 328 7.39 -17.00 -19.76
C ILE A 328 8.83 -17.02 -20.27
N THR A 329 9.79 -16.73 -19.40
CA THR A 329 11.21 -16.76 -19.73
C THR A 329 12.07 -17.33 -18.60
N GLY A 330 13.01 -18.20 -18.98
CA GLY A 330 14.09 -18.64 -18.10
C GLY A 330 15.30 -17.69 -18.10
N TRP A 331 15.30 -16.61 -18.88
CA TRP A 331 16.43 -15.68 -19.05
C TRP A 331 15.97 -14.23 -18.80
N PRO A 332 15.70 -13.85 -17.54
CA PRO A 332 15.17 -12.53 -17.20
C PRO A 332 16.10 -11.37 -17.60
N GLY A 333 17.42 -11.61 -17.62
CA GLY A 333 18.42 -10.65 -18.08
C GLY A 333 18.62 -10.60 -19.60
N GLY A 334 17.87 -11.40 -20.38
CA GLY A 334 18.09 -11.60 -21.82
C GLY A 334 19.01 -12.78 -22.11
N LYS A 335 18.78 -13.44 -23.25
CA LYS A 335 19.46 -14.69 -23.61
C LYS A 335 20.55 -14.41 -24.65
N PRO A 336 21.84 -14.67 -24.36
CA PRO A 336 22.91 -14.40 -25.31
C PRO A 336 22.84 -15.37 -26.49
N GLU A 337 23.32 -14.93 -27.66
CA GLU A 337 23.17 -15.67 -28.92
C GLU A 337 23.68 -17.12 -28.87
N HIS A 338 24.80 -17.37 -28.18
CA HIS A 338 25.38 -18.70 -28.04
C HIS A 338 24.54 -19.68 -27.20
N ALA A 339 23.61 -19.17 -26.38
CA ALA A 339 22.70 -19.97 -25.56
C ALA A 339 21.34 -20.18 -26.24
N LYS A 340 21.03 -19.42 -27.30
CA LYS A 340 19.74 -19.51 -27.99
C LYS A 340 19.55 -20.85 -28.70
N GLN A 341 18.31 -21.30 -28.73
CA GLN A 341 17.82 -22.53 -29.32
C GLN A 341 16.62 -22.20 -30.22
N VAL A 342 16.26 -23.14 -31.09
CA VAL A 342 15.09 -23.00 -31.97
C VAL A 342 13.84 -22.83 -31.10
N GLY A 343 13.11 -21.73 -31.31
CA GLY A 343 11.89 -21.41 -30.56
C GLY A 343 12.09 -20.34 -29.49
N ASP A 344 13.33 -19.96 -29.17
CA ASP A 344 13.58 -18.79 -28.33
C ASP A 344 13.14 -17.51 -29.04
N ARG A 345 12.55 -16.59 -28.27
CA ARG A 345 12.17 -15.27 -28.76
C ARG A 345 13.25 -14.25 -28.41
N PRO A 346 13.45 -13.21 -29.24
CA PRO A 346 14.32 -12.09 -28.90
C PRO A 346 13.80 -11.36 -27.65
N GLY A 347 14.68 -11.14 -26.68
CA GLY A 347 14.44 -10.30 -25.51
C GLY A 347 14.81 -8.83 -25.75
N HIS A 348 14.55 -7.99 -24.74
CA HIS A 348 14.95 -6.58 -24.77
C HIS A 348 16.47 -6.47 -24.72
N ARG A 349 17.09 -5.96 -25.78
CA ARG A 349 18.55 -5.77 -25.89
C ARG A 349 19.36 -7.02 -25.53
N ASP A 350 19.03 -8.16 -26.15
CA ASP A 350 19.81 -9.42 -26.03
C ASP A 350 21.25 -9.26 -26.56
N ASP A 351 21.52 -8.22 -27.34
CA ASP A 351 22.86 -7.82 -27.80
C ASP A 351 23.80 -7.44 -26.64
N ILE A 352 23.24 -7.11 -25.47
CA ILE A 352 23.99 -6.73 -24.28
C ILE A 352 24.02 -7.91 -23.31
N PHE A 353 25.18 -8.55 -23.17
CA PHE A 353 25.42 -9.62 -22.21
C PHE A 353 26.90 -9.67 -21.76
N PRO A 354 27.21 -9.78 -20.46
CA PRO A 354 26.28 -9.73 -19.33
C PRO A 354 25.68 -8.32 -19.15
N LYS A 355 24.57 -8.23 -18.41
CA LYS A 355 23.94 -6.94 -18.08
C LYS A 355 24.32 -6.49 -16.67
N ARG A 356 24.54 -5.18 -16.52
CA ARG A 356 24.44 -4.46 -15.24
C ARG A 356 22.98 -4.30 -14.84
N ILE A 357 22.64 -4.72 -13.63
CA ILE A 357 21.27 -4.74 -13.10
C ILE A 357 21.26 -4.16 -11.69
N ILE A 358 20.30 -3.29 -11.39
CA ILE A 358 20.04 -2.83 -10.03
C ILE A 358 18.68 -3.35 -9.58
N VAL A 359 18.64 -3.99 -8.42
CA VAL A 359 17.42 -4.33 -7.69
C VAL A 359 17.27 -3.35 -6.54
N PHE A 360 16.28 -2.47 -6.58
CA PHE A 360 15.94 -1.61 -5.45
C PHE A 360 15.08 -2.37 -4.48
N SER A 361 15.47 -2.34 -3.20
CA SER A 361 14.81 -3.04 -2.10
C SER A 361 14.34 -1.99 -1.07
N PRO A 362 13.03 -1.64 -1.04
CA PRO A 362 12.51 -0.63 -0.12
C PRO A 362 12.80 -0.96 1.35
N HIS A 363 12.56 -2.21 1.75
CA HIS A 363 13.00 -2.79 3.01
C HIS A 363 14.06 -3.87 2.75
N PRO A 364 14.97 -4.17 3.70
CA PRO A 364 16.14 -5.01 3.43
C PRO A 364 15.88 -6.45 2.95
N ASP A 365 14.65 -6.94 3.04
CA ASP A 365 14.20 -8.28 2.67
C ASP A 365 13.28 -8.31 1.43
N ASP A 366 12.88 -7.16 0.89
CA ASP A 366 11.92 -7.06 -0.21
C ASP A 366 12.47 -7.69 -1.51
N ASP A 367 13.76 -7.59 -1.77
CA ASP A 367 14.45 -8.18 -2.92
C ASP A 367 14.33 -9.71 -2.93
N VAL A 368 14.58 -10.37 -1.79
CA VAL A 368 14.54 -11.83 -1.68
C VAL A 368 13.11 -12.36 -1.56
N ILE A 369 12.21 -11.64 -0.89
CA ILE A 369 10.79 -12.02 -0.75
C ILE A 369 10.08 -11.91 -2.10
N SER A 370 10.29 -10.80 -2.80
CA SER A 370 9.52 -10.48 -4.00
C SER A 370 10.04 -11.18 -5.24
N MET A 371 11.36 -11.15 -5.44
CA MET A 371 12.01 -11.62 -6.67
C MET A 371 13.27 -12.46 -6.44
N GLY A 372 13.40 -13.10 -5.27
CA GLY A 372 14.60 -13.85 -4.89
C GLY A 372 14.97 -14.97 -5.88
N GLY A 373 14.00 -15.61 -6.52
CA GLY A 373 14.28 -16.64 -7.53
C GLY A 373 14.89 -16.05 -8.80
N THR A 374 14.32 -14.96 -9.29
CA THR A 374 14.83 -14.17 -10.42
C THR A 374 16.20 -13.59 -10.10
N LEU A 375 16.40 -13.07 -8.89
CA LEU A 375 17.67 -12.54 -8.41
C LEU A 375 18.78 -13.60 -8.47
N ILE A 376 18.54 -14.79 -7.90
CA ILE A 376 19.47 -15.94 -7.97
C ILE A 376 19.80 -16.26 -9.42
N ARG A 377 18.78 -16.32 -10.28
CA ARG A 377 18.95 -16.70 -11.67
C ARG A 377 19.77 -15.69 -12.47
N LEU A 378 19.57 -14.40 -12.24
CA LEU A 378 20.37 -13.34 -12.86
C LEU A 378 21.86 -13.49 -12.50
N VAL A 379 22.16 -13.78 -11.24
CA VAL A 379 23.53 -14.03 -10.79
C VAL A 379 24.11 -15.30 -11.40
N GLU A 380 23.37 -16.41 -11.39
CA GLU A 380 23.82 -17.69 -11.95
C GLU A 380 24.05 -17.62 -13.47
N GLN A 381 23.33 -16.74 -14.16
CA GLN A 381 23.53 -16.44 -15.59
C GLN A 381 24.71 -15.51 -15.86
N GLY A 382 25.38 -14.99 -14.82
CA GLY A 382 26.59 -14.19 -14.95
C GLY A 382 26.35 -12.69 -15.15
N HIS A 383 25.14 -12.19 -14.87
CA HIS A 383 24.86 -10.76 -14.88
C HIS A 383 25.58 -10.04 -13.71
N GLU A 384 25.92 -8.78 -13.91
CA GLU A 384 26.45 -7.91 -12.86
C GLU A 384 25.28 -7.32 -12.07
N VAL A 385 24.92 -8.00 -10.98
CA VAL A 385 23.76 -7.65 -10.16
C VAL A 385 24.19 -6.82 -8.95
N HIS A 386 23.49 -5.71 -8.74
CA HIS A 386 23.56 -4.84 -7.58
C HIS A 386 22.23 -4.83 -6.83
N ILE A 387 22.30 -4.68 -5.51
CA ILE A 387 21.11 -4.48 -4.67
C ILE A 387 21.24 -3.14 -3.96
N ALA A 388 20.19 -2.33 -4.03
CA ALA A 388 20.12 -1.01 -3.42
C ALA A 388 19.06 -1.00 -2.33
N TYR A 389 19.50 -1.09 -1.08
CA TYR A 389 18.66 -1.04 0.11
C TYR A 389 18.33 0.41 0.45
N GLN A 390 17.06 0.77 0.37
CA GLN A 390 16.61 2.16 0.48
C GLN A 390 16.51 2.64 1.94
N THR A 391 16.23 1.73 2.88
CA THR A 391 16.11 2.03 4.31
C THR A 391 17.17 1.33 5.16
N SER A 392 17.45 1.86 6.36
CA SER A 392 18.30 1.20 7.35
C SER A 392 17.59 0.03 8.04
N GLY A 393 16.25 0.01 8.02
CA GLY A 393 15.43 -1.03 8.65
C GLY A 393 15.45 -0.98 10.19
N ASN A 394 16.04 0.05 10.79
CA ASN A 394 16.26 0.15 12.24
C ASN A 394 14.97 0.09 13.08
N ILE A 395 13.85 0.53 12.53
CA ILE A 395 12.55 0.47 13.22
C ILE A 395 11.92 -0.93 13.20
N ALA A 396 12.45 -1.86 12.41
CA ALA A 396 11.91 -3.21 12.20
C ALA A 396 12.82 -4.28 12.84
N VAL A 397 13.25 -4.04 14.08
CA VAL A 397 14.01 -4.99 14.90
C VAL A 397 13.48 -4.91 16.32
N PHE A 398 13.24 -6.06 16.94
CA PHE A 398 12.78 -6.13 18.32
C PHE A 398 13.84 -5.60 19.29
N ASP A 399 13.40 -5.01 20.39
CA ASP A 399 14.31 -4.50 21.42
C ASP A 399 15.16 -5.64 22.02
N GLU A 400 14.58 -6.84 22.15
CA GLU A 400 15.26 -8.05 22.62
C GLU A 400 16.43 -8.48 21.71
N ASP A 401 16.27 -8.34 20.39
CA ASP A 401 17.36 -8.61 19.45
C ASP A 401 18.50 -7.59 19.62
N ALA A 402 18.17 -6.31 19.78
CA ALA A 402 19.17 -5.27 20.00
C ALA A 402 19.97 -5.52 21.29
N ILE A 403 19.30 -5.95 22.38
CA ILE A 403 19.93 -6.34 23.64
C ILE A 403 20.87 -7.53 23.42
N ARG A 404 20.38 -8.61 22.80
CA ARG A 404 21.16 -9.82 22.53
C ARG A 404 22.44 -9.54 21.74
N PHE A 405 22.38 -8.67 20.72
CA PHE A 405 23.56 -8.29 19.94
C PHE A 405 24.51 -7.37 20.72
N ALA A 406 23.99 -6.48 21.58
CA ALA A 406 24.82 -5.65 22.45
C ALA A 406 25.61 -6.51 23.46
N GLU A 407 24.95 -7.45 24.13
CA GLU A 407 25.57 -8.43 25.04
C GLU A 407 26.65 -9.25 24.32
N PHE A 408 26.37 -9.74 23.10
CA PHE A 408 27.36 -10.49 22.32
C PHE A 408 28.63 -9.66 22.00
N VAL A 409 28.49 -8.38 21.65
CA VAL A 409 29.64 -7.51 21.37
C VAL A 409 30.48 -7.29 22.63
N GLU A 410 29.84 -7.17 23.80
CA GLU A 410 30.53 -7.09 25.08
C GLU A 410 31.33 -8.35 25.37
N ASP A 411 30.69 -9.52 25.32
CA ASP A 411 31.32 -10.82 25.54
C ASP A 411 32.50 -11.03 24.56
N PHE A 412 32.31 -10.66 23.29
CA PHE A 412 33.37 -10.71 22.28
C PHE A 412 34.55 -9.79 22.65
N CYS A 413 34.29 -8.54 23.00
CA CYS A 413 35.33 -7.61 23.41
C CYS A 413 36.07 -8.09 24.67
N ASN A 414 35.36 -8.66 25.64
CA ASN A 414 35.92 -9.21 26.86
C ASN A 414 36.81 -10.44 26.58
N GLU A 415 36.33 -11.39 25.78
CA GLU A 415 37.04 -12.62 25.43
C GLU A 415 38.33 -12.34 24.63
N PHE A 416 38.26 -11.42 23.67
CA PHE A 416 39.41 -11.06 22.83
C PHE A 416 40.24 -9.89 23.37
N GLN A 417 39.94 -9.41 24.58
CA GLN A 417 40.64 -8.29 25.24
C GLN A 417 40.72 -7.02 24.39
N ILE A 418 39.64 -6.73 23.65
CA ILE A 418 39.52 -5.55 22.80
C ILE A 418 39.02 -4.39 23.66
N HIS A 419 39.91 -3.46 23.98
CA HIS A 419 39.56 -2.25 24.73
C HIS A 419 39.02 -1.16 23.78
N ALA A 420 37.71 -1.07 23.67
CA ALA A 420 37.03 0.00 22.95
C ALA A 420 36.55 1.09 23.94
N PRO A 421 37.00 2.35 23.79
CA PRO A 421 36.47 3.46 24.60
C PRO A 421 34.95 3.61 24.41
N GLY A 422 34.20 3.70 25.51
CA GLY A 422 32.75 3.93 25.49
C GLY A 422 31.86 2.68 25.40
N LEU A 423 32.43 1.46 25.39
CA LEU A 423 31.63 0.23 25.35
C LEU A 423 30.75 0.06 26.60
N ALA A 424 31.31 0.26 27.79
CA ALA A 424 30.57 0.18 29.06
C ALA A 424 29.50 1.28 29.19
N GLU A 425 29.75 2.47 28.61
CA GLU A 425 28.77 3.56 28.58
C GLU A 425 27.61 3.25 27.63
N LEU A 426 27.92 2.66 26.46
CA LEU A 426 26.93 2.23 25.47
C LEU A 426 26.02 1.14 26.04
N GLU A 427 26.60 0.13 26.71
CA GLU A 427 25.89 -0.96 27.38
C GLU A 427 24.95 -0.42 28.46
N SER A 428 25.48 0.33 29.45
CA SER A 428 24.68 0.91 30.54
C SER A 428 23.53 1.76 29.98
N HIS A 429 23.78 2.51 28.91
CA HIS A 429 22.75 3.32 28.26
C HIS A 429 21.67 2.47 27.57
N ILE A 430 22.04 1.42 26.83
CA ILE A 430 21.09 0.54 26.14
C ILE A 430 20.23 -0.21 27.16
N ASP A 431 20.85 -0.76 28.19
CA ASP A 431 20.18 -1.58 29.19
C ASP A 431 19.23 -0.72 30.03
N GLU A 432 19.62 0.51 30.40
CA GLU A 432 18.73 1.45 31.08
C GLU A 432 17.59 1.96 30.19
N VAL A 433 17.88 2.31 28.93
CA VAL A 433 16.90 2.88 28.00
C VAL A 433 15.88 1.83 27.59
N LEU A 434 16.30 0.65 27.14
CA LEU A 434 15.39 -0.39 26.63
C LEU A 434 14.57 -1.02 27.76
N ARG A 435 15.13 -1.24 28.96
CA ARG A 435 14.37 -1.84 30.08
C ARG A 435 13.35 -0.89 30.72
N LYS A 436 13.55 0.43 30.62
CA LYS A 436 12.62 1.45 31.14
C LYS A 436 11.71 2.02 30.04
N LYS A 437 11.89 1.60 28.79
CA LYS A 437 11.15 2.11 27.63
C LYS A 437 9.67 1.79 27.77
N GLN A 438 8.82 2.81 27.57
CA GLN A 438 7.38 2.56 27.46
C GLN A 438 7.02 2.06 26.06
N PRO A 439 5.97 1.23 25.92
CA PRO A 439 5.45 0.84 24.62
C PRO A 439 5.22 2.05 23.72
N GLY A 440 5.81 2.04 22.53
CA GLY A 440 5.71 3.13 21.55
C GLY A 440 6.56 4.37 21.77
N GLN A 441 7.46 4.34 22.74
CA GLN A 441 8.52 5.34 22.84
C GLN A 441 9.53 5.19 21.70
N VAL A 442 9.99 6.30 21.13
CA VAL A 442 11.02 6.34 20.08
C VAL A 442 12.36 5.86 20.62
N ASP A 443 13.06 5.03 19.84
CA ASP A 443 14.40 4.54 20.15
C ASP A 443 15.43 5.67 20.18
N SER A 444 16.41 5.58 21.08
CA SER A 444 17.58 6.48 21.05
C SER A 444 18.42 6.26 19.79
N ASP A 445 19.19 7.27 19.39
CA ASP A 445 20.05 7.20 18.20
C ASP A 445 21.01 6.00 18.25
N GLN A 446 21.52 5.64 19.43
CA GLN A 446 22.39 4.48 19.61
C GLN A 446 21.66 3.16 19.33
N VAL A 447 20.45 2.99 19.88
CA VAL A 447 19.62 1.79 19.66
C VAL A 447 19.27 1.67 18.19
N GLN A 448 18.86 2.77 17.55
CA GLN A 448 18.56 2.79 16.12
C GLN A 448 19.75 2.36 15.26
N ARG A 449 20.98 2.78 15.62
CA ARG A 449 22.19 2.36 14.91
C ARG A 449 22.46 0.85 15.05
N ILE A 450 22.29 0.28 16.24
CA ILE A 450 22.48 -1.16 16.46
C ILE A 450 21.46 -1.96 15.65
N LYS A 451 20.18 -1.60 15.73
CA LYS A 451 19.13 -2.24 14.94
C LYS A 451 19.39 -2.14 13.43
N GLY A 452 19.88 -0.99 12.97
CA GLY A 452 20.32 -0.82 11.58
C GLY A 452 21.47 -1.76 11.21
N LEU A 453 22.47 -1.95 12.08
CA LEU A 453 23.58 -2.89 11.84
C LEU A 453 23.09 -4.34 11.72
N ILE A 454 22.15 -4.76 12.57
CA ILE A 454 21.53 -6.09 12.51
C ILE A 454 20.91 -6.31 11.13
N ARG A 455 20.02 -5.40 10.69
CA ARG A 455 19.35 -5.50 9.38
C ARG A 455 20.32 -5.49 8.20
N ARG A 456 21.40 -4.71 8.27
CA ARG A 456 22.45 -4.73 7.23
C ARG A 456 23.21 -6.05 7.19
N GLY A 457 23.48 -6.66 8.36
CA GLY A 457 24.10 -7.98 8.45
C GLY A 457 23.23 -9.04 7.78
N GLU A 458 21.94 -9.06 8.12
CA GLU A 458 20.96 -9.95 7.52
C GLU A 458 20.85 -9.78 6.00
N ALA A 459 20.76 -8.53 5.52
CA ALA A 459 20.70 -8.23 4.10
C ALA A 459 21.93 -8.71 3.32
N ARG A 460 23.14 -8.56 3.90
CA ARG A 460 24.37 -9.11 3.31
C ARG A 460 24.30 -10.63 3.21
N GLU A 461 23.85 -11.31 4.27
CA GLU A 461 23.72 -12.77 4.25
C GLU A 461 22.65 -13.26 3.26
N GLY A 462 21.52 -12.57 3.16
CA GLY A 462 20.48 -12.83 2.15
C GLY A 462 21.05 -12.69 0.73
N ALA A 463 21.73 -11.58 0.45
CA ALA A 463 22.37 -11.32 -0.84
C ALA A 463 23.46 -12.35 -1.19
N ARG A 464 24.29 -12.75 -0.22
CA ARG A 464 25.30 -13.82 -0.37
C ARG A 464 24.65 -15.16 -0.69
N CYS A 465 23.50 -15.48 -0.07
CA CYS A 465 22.72 -16.67 -0.40
C CYS A 465 22.22 -16.65 -1.85
N CYS A 466 21.97 -15.47 -2.40
CA CYS A 466 21.64 -15.28 -3.82
C CYS A 466 22.87 -15.18 -4.75
N GLY A 467 24.08 -15.19 -4.20
CA GLY A 467 25.35 -15.10 -4.94
C GLY A 467 25.78 -13.67 -5.30
N VAL A 468 25.10 -12.64 -4.81
CA VAL A 468 25.49 -11.24 -5.03
C VAL A 468 26.72 -10.91 -4.21
N LYS A 469 27.69 -10.21 -4.82
CA LYS A 469 28.94 -9.81 -4.15
C LYS A 469 28.72 -8.65 -3.20
N ASP A 470 29.42 -8.65 -2.07
CA ASP A 470 29.36 -7.57 -1.07
C ASP A 470 29.63 -6.18 -1.65
N GLU A 471 30.57 -6.07 -2.60
CA GLU A 471 30.93 -4.81 -3.26
C GLU A 471 29.81 -4.22 -4.14
N HIS A 472 28.77 -5.01 -4.44
CA HIS A 472 27.61 -4.61 -5.20
C HIS A 472 26.38 -4.28 -4.33
N LEU A 473 26.54 -4.31 -3.00
CA LEU A 473 25.48 -3.96 -2.05
C LEU A 473 25.56 -2.48 -1.69
N HIS A 474 24.48 -1.75 -1.93
CA HIS A 474 24.39 -0.31 -1.69
C HIS A 474 23.37 -0.05 -0.59
N PHE A 475 23.82 0.49 0.54
CA PHE A 475 22.95 0.91 1.63
C PHE A 475 22.74 2.42 1.52
N LEU A 476 21.58 2.84 1.02
CA LEU A 476 21.31 4.23 0.65
C LEU A 476 20.92 5.09 1.85
N ASP A 477 20.33 4.47 2.89
CA ASP A 477 19.84 5.14 4.10
C ASP A 477 19.04 6.42 3.78
N LEU A 478 18.09 6.33 2.85
CA LEU A 478 17.42 7.51 2.30
C LEU A 478 16.86 8.40 3.43
N PRO A 479 17.21 9.71 3.45
CA PRO A 479 16.84 10.65 4.51
C PRO A 479 15.38 10.60 4.94
N PHE A 480 14.44 10.35 4.02
CA PHE A 480 13.02 10.32 4.36
C PHE A 480 12.65 9.20 5.37
N TYR A 481 13.45 8.13 5.45
CA TYR A 481 13.32 7.06 6.46
C TYR A 481 13.96 7.40 7.82
N GLN A 482 14.87 8.37 7.90
CA GLN A 482 15.70 8.62 9.08
C GLN A 482 14.99 9.53 10.11
N THR A 483 13.73 9.24 10.43
CA THR A 483 12.94 10.01 11.40
C THR A 483 12.96 9.40 12.81
N GLY A 484 13.38 8.14 12.94
CA GLY A 484 13.24 7.35 14.16
C GLY A 484 11.79 6.99 14.54
N ARG A 485 10.82 7.38 13.70
CA ARG A 485 9.38 7.17 13.92
C ARG A 485 8.80 6.28 12.82
N VAL A 486 7.63 5.68 13.09
CA VAL A 486 6.86 4.93 12.07
C VAL A 486 6.42 5.86 10.92
N LYS A 487 6.13 7.13 11.23
CA LYS A 487 5.85 8.20 10.26
C LYS A 487 7.16 8.71 9.66
N LYS A 488 7.26 8.61 8.33
CA LYS A 488 8.41 9.02 7.52
C LYS A 488 8.28 10.49 7.12
N SER A 489 9.40 11.15 6.84
CA SER A 489 9.38 12.50 6.26
C SER A 489 8.93 12.43 4.80
N PRO A 490 8.43 13.55 4.23
CA PRO A 490 8.27 13.66 2.78
C PRO A 490 9.61 13.43 2.06
N ILE A 491 9.55 12.90 0.84
CA ILE A 491 10.73 12.77 -0.02
C ILE A 491 11.36 14.15 -0.28
N SER A 492 12.68 14.21 -0.26
CA SER A 492 13.46 15.42 -0.48
C SER A 492 14.39 15.28 -1.69
N SER A 493 14.96 16.41 -2.13
CA SER A 493 15.98 16.41 -3.18
C SER A 493 17.24 15.60 -2.81
N ALA A 494 17.53 15.45 -1.52
CA ALA A 494 18.64 14.62 -1.05
C ALA A 494 18.41 13.14 -1.37
N ASP A 495 17.19 12.63 -1.18
CA ASP A 495 16.82 11.24 -1.49
C ASP A 495 16.98 10.94 -2.98
N ILE A 496 16.56 11.89 -3.83
CA ILE A 496 16.68 11.80 -5.29
C ILE A 496 18.16 11.81 -5.71
N ASN A 497 18.97 12.71 -5.15
CA ASN A 497 20.39 12.81 -5.49
C ASN A 497 21.17 11.54 -5.14
N ILE A 498 20.91 10.93 -3.98
CA ILE A 498 21.54 9.65 -3.58
C ILE A 498 21.22 8.55 -4.61
N THR A 499 19.95 8.46 -5.02
CA THR A 499 19.49 7.47 -5.99
C THR A 499 20.08 7.74 -7.38
N LEU A 500 20.10 9.00 -7.82
CA LEU A 500 20.67 9.47 -9.08
C LEU A 500 22.17 9.16 -9.18
N ASP A 501 22.93 9.41 -8.11
CA ASP A 501 24.37 9.13 -8.05
C ASP A 501 24.65 7.64 -8.23
N LEU A 502 23.85 6.77 -7.61
CA LEU A 502 23.95 5.33 -7.81
C LEU A 502 23.65 4.94 -9.27
N LEU A 503 22.55 5.44 -9.85
CA LEU A 503 22.16 5.15 -11.22
C LEU A 503 23.27 5.53 -12.21
N ARG A 504 23.85 6.72 -12.07
CA ARG A 504 24.93 7.21 -12.93
C ARG A 504 26.25 6.47 -12.74
N ARG A 505 26.51 5.97 -11.54
CA ARG A 505 27.70 5.16 -11.23
C ARG A 505 27.62 3.77 -11.84
N VAL A 506 26.47 3.11 -11.74
CA VAL A 506 26.29 1.73 -12.21
C VAL A 506 25.89 1.67 -13.69
N GLN A 507 25.16 2.66 -14.18
CA GLN A 507 24.62 2.70 -15.55
C GLN A 507 23.87 1.40 -15.92
N PRO A 508 22.81 1.04 -15.17
CA PRO A 508 22.13 -0.24 -15.36
C PRO A 508 21.46 -0.37 -16.73
N HIS A 509 21.40 -1.59 -17.25
CA HIS A 509 20.56 -1.92 -18.41
C HIS A 509 19.18 -2.46 -17.97
N GLN A 510 19.05 -2.89 -16.71
CA GLN A 510 17.77 -3.24 -16.11
C GLN A 510 17.70 -2.74 -14.68
N ILE A 511 16.54 -2.22 -14.30
CA ILE A 511 16.19 -1.81 -12.95
C ILE A 511 14.99 -2.64 -12.52
N TYR A 512 15.04 -3.21 -11.32
CA TYR A 512 13.89 -3.81 -10.66
C TYR A 512 13.48 -2.93 -9.48
N ALA A 513 12.18 -2.64 -9.36
CA ALA A 513 11.64 -1.81 -8.29
C ALA A 513 10.29 -2.36 -7.80
N ALA A 514 9.95 -2.09 -6.54
CA ALA A 514 8.66 -2.45 -5.98
C ALA A 514 7.54 -1.59 -6.58
N GLY A 515 6.64 -2.21 -7.33
CA GLY A 515 5.42 -1.63 -7.90
C GLY A 515 4.18 -1.80 -7.02
N ASP A 516 4.35 -2.16 -5.75
CA ASP A 516 3.23 -2.36 -4.82
C ASP A 516 2.77 -1.02 -4.22
N LEU A 517 1.88 -0.32 -4.94
CA LEU A 517 1.37 0.99 -4.55
C LEU A 517 0.41 0.96 -3.35
N SER A 518 0.07 -0.25 -2.88
CA SER A 518 -0.90 -0.52 -1.83
C SER A 518 -0.28 -1.13 -0.58
N ASP A 519 1.05 -1.09 -0.48
CA ASP A 519 1.78 -1.42 0.73
C ASP A 519 1.11 -0.75 1.96
N PRO A 520 0.76 -1.52 3.01
CA PRO A 520 0.11 -1.00 4.21
C PRO A 520 0.93 0.10 4.92
N HIS A 521 2.25 0.18 4.69
CA HIS A 521 3.13 1.18 5.27
C HIS A 521 3.33 2.43 4.40
N GLY A 522 2.81 2.42 3.16
CA GLY A 522 2.92 3.49 2.18
C GLY A 522 4.34 3.80 1.70
N THR A 523 5.34 3.00 2.06
CA THR A 523 6.76 3.30 1.80
C THR A 523 7.17 2.88 0.40
N HIS A 524 6.62 1.78 -0.12
CA HIS A 524 6.91 1.30 -1.48
C HIS A 524 6.60 2.37 -2.53
N ARG A 525 5.48 3.09 -2.39
CA ARG A 525 5.10 4.22 -3.25
C ARG A 525 6.13 5.34 -3.25
N THR A 526 6.59 5.76 -2.06
CA THR A 526 7.59 6.83 -1.92
C THR A 526 8.94 6.41 -2.49
N CYS A 527 9.35 5.17 -2.23
CA CYS A 527 10.56 4.58 -2.79
C CYS A 527 10.54 4.52 -4.31
N LEU A 528 9.42 4.08 -4.90
CA LEU A 528 9.24 4.05 -6.34
C LEU A 528 9.25 5.46 -6.93
N SER A 529 8.62 6.45 -6.27
CA SER A 529 8.68 7.85 -6.70
C SER A 529 10.13 8.34 -6.76
N ALA A 530 10.96 8.08 -5.73
CA ALA A 530 12.38 8.45 -5.73
C ALA A 530 13.14 7.86 -6.92
N ILE A 531 12.90 6.58 -7.22
CA ILE A 531 13.54 5.86 -8.33
C ILE A 531 13.12 6.46 -9.67
N LEU A 532 11.82 6.65 -9.89
CA LEU A 532 11.29 7.14 -11.16
C LEU A 532 11.68 8.61 -11.41
N GLN A 533 11.67 9.47 -10.39
CA GLN A 533 12.16 10.84 -10.49
C GLN A 533 13.66 10.89 -10.85
N SER A 534 14.45 9.99 -10.25
CA SER A 534 15.88 9.88 -10.58
C SER A 534 16.09 9.38 -12.01
N CYS A 535 15.30 8.39 -12.44
CA CYS A 535 15.32 7.87 -13.81
C CYS A 535 14.97 8.93 -14.84
N LYS A 536 13.97 9.79 -14.56
CA LYS A 536 13.60 10.92 -15.42
C LYS A 536 14.76 11.90 -15.63
N GLN A 537 15.59 12.10 -14.60
CA GLN A 537 16.81 12.92 -14.72
C GLN A 537 17.95 12.24 -15.50
N CYS A 538 17.90 10.91 -15.66
CA CYS A 538 18.82 10.13 -16.47
C CYS A 538 18.39 9.99 -17.93
N GLU A 539 17.20 10.47 -18.35
CA GLU A 539 16.68 10.29 -19.72
C GLU A 539 17.64 10.78 -20.82
N LEU A 540 18.45 11.81 -20.52
CA LEU A 540 19.44 12.37 -21.43
C LEU A 540 20.80 11.69 -21.37
N ASP A 541 21.02 10.77 -20.43
CA ASP A 541 22.27 10.03 -20.29
C ASP A 541 22.31 8.89 -21.32
N ALA A 542 23.42 8.77 -22.08
CA ALA A 542 23.51 7.82 -23.21
C ALA A 542 23.27 6.34 -22.84
N TRP A 543 23.55 5.95 -21.60
CA TRP A 543 23.33 4.58 -21.14
C TRP A 543 21.83 4.26 -20.94
N TYR A 544 21.01 5.26 -20.64
CA TYR A 544 19.62 5.10 -20.22
C TYR A 544 18.71 4.60 -21.36
N GLU A 545 19.06 4.90 -22.62
CA GLU A 545 18.34 4.40 -23.81
C GLU A 545 18.23 2.86 -23.83
N SER A 546 19.21 2.18 -23.25
CA SER A 546 19.24 0.71 -23.16
C SER A 546 18.60 0.13 -21.90
N CYS A 547 18.17 0.99 -20.97
CA CYS A 547 17.65 0.60 -19.66
C CYS A 547 16.16 0.23 -19.72
N ALA A 548 15.79 -0.89 -19.09
CA ALA A 548 14.40 -1.26 -18.85
C ALA A 548 14.10 -1.27 -17.36
N ILE A 549 12.93 -0.77 -16.96
CA ILE A 549 12.46 -0.82 -15.57
C ILE A 549 11.36 -1.86 -15.45
N TRP A 550 11.54 -2.81 -14.54
CA TRP A 550 10.61 -3.88 -14.21
C TRP A 550 10.08 -3.73 -12.80
N LEU A 551 8.76 -3.81 -12.67
CA LEU A 551 8.03 -3.67 -11.42
C LEU A 551 7.66 -5.05 -10.88
N TYR A 552 8.15 -5.36 -9.68
CA TYR A 552 7.73 -6.54 -8.92
C TYR A 552 6.71 -6.15 -7.85
N ARG A 553 5.94 -7.11 -7.33
CA ARG A 553 5.06 -6.88 -6.15
C ARG A 553 5.68 -7.47 -4.88
N GLY A 554 5.36 -6.85 -3.74
CA GLY A 554 5.85 -7.23 -2.42
C GLY A 554 5.19 -8.49 -1.86
N ALA A 555 5.29 -8.68 -0.54
CA ALA A 555 4.72 -9.84 0.15
C ALA A 555 3.17 -9.89 0.17
N TRP A 556 2.50 -8.77 -0.16
CA TRP A 556 1.07 -8.58 0.08
C TRP A 556 0.21 -8.85 -1.13
N GLN A 557 0.76 -8.65 -2.34
CA GLN A 557 0.00 -8.64 -3.59
C GLN A 557 0.80 -9.28 -4.72
N GLU A 558 0.12 -9.65 -5.80
CA GLU A 558 0.71 -10.21 -7.00
C GLU A 558 -0.01 -9.68 -8.22
N TRP A 559 0.70 -9.55 -9.34
CA TRP A 559 0.11 -9.13 -10.60
C TRP A 559 -0.92 -10.15 -11.10
N PRO A 560 -2.12 -9.72 -11.54
CA PRO A 560 -3.02 -10.58 -12.29
C PRO A 560 -2.32 -11.15 -13.55
N PRO A 561 -2.58 -12.41 -13.95
CA PRO A 561 -1.89 -13.01 -15.10
C PRO A 561 -1.95 -12.16 -16.37
N HIS A 562 -3.09 -11.51 -16.65
CA HIS A 562 -3.28 -10.69 -17.84
C HIS A 562 -2.39 -9.42 -17.90
N GLN A 563 -1.84 -8.99 -16.75
CA GLN A 563 -0.93 -7.84 -16.63
C GLN A 563 0.54 -8.25 -16.69
N ILE A 564 0.89 -9.48 -16.32
CA ILE A 564 2.29 -9.94 -16.28
C ILE A 564 2.89 -9.90 -17.68
N GLU A 565 3.99 -9.19 -17.85
CA GLU A 565 4.72 -9.06 -19.11
C GLU A 565 6.01 -9.91 -19.13
N MET A 566 6.52 -10.26 -17.96
CA MET A 566 7.60 -11.24 -17.79
C MET A 566 7.27 -12.17 -16.62
N ALA A 567 7.18 -13.47 -16.91
CA ALA A 567 6.95 -14.53 -15.95
C ALA A 567 8.21 -15.40 -15.84
N VAL A 568 8.82 -15.43 -14.66
CA VAL A 568 10.04 -16.21 -14.41
C VAL A 568 9.66 -17.47 -13.63
N PRO A 569 9.60 -18.65 -14.27
CA PRO A 569 9.23 -19.89 -13.59
C PRO A 569 10.38 -20.41 -12.74
N LEU A 570 10.09 -20.94 -11.55
CA LEU A 570 11.08 -21.48 -10.62
C LEU A 570 10.91 -22.99 -10.48
N SER A 571 12.04 -23.70 -10.41
CA SER A 571 12.08 -25.10 -10.00
C SER A 571 11.94 -25.24 -8.48
N PRO A 572 11.57 -26.44 -7.97
CA PRO A 572 11.53 -26.68 -6.52
C PRO A 572 12.85 -26.36 -5.79
N THR A 573 13.99 -26.60 -6.45
CA THR A 573 15.31 -26.28 -5.90
C THR A 573 15.54 -24.76 -5.79
N GLU A 574 15.10 -23.98 -6.78
CA GLU A 574 15.20 -22.51 -6.74
C GLU A 574 14.25 -21.92 -5.69
N VAL A 575 13.05 -22.47 -5.54
CA VAL A 575 12.14 -22.11 -4.44
C VAL A 575 12.80 -22.36 -3.08
N ALA A 576 13.46 -23.51 -2.91
CA ALA A 576 14.19 -23.82 -1.68
C ALA A 576 15.36 -22.85 -1.42
N LYS A 577 16.13 -22.48 -2.46
CA LYS A 577 17.20 -21.48 -2.35
C LYS A 577 16.66 -20.09 -2.00
N LYS A 578 15.57 -19.66 -2.65
CA LYS A 578 14.86 -18.41 -2.34
C LYS A 578 14.45 -18.38 -0.87
N ARG A 579 13.82 -19.45 -0.38
CA ARG A 579 13.43 -19.57 1.03
C ARG A 579 14.63 -19.48 1.98
N ALA A 580 15.75 -20.11 1.64
CA ALA A 580 16.98 -20.02 2.44
C ALA A 580 17.53 -18.58 2.52
N ALA A 581 17.41 -17.79 1.46
CA ALA A 581 17.77 -16.38 1.46
C ALA A 581 16.83 -15.55 2.35
N ILE A 582 15.51 -15.79 2.29
CA ILE A 582 14.53 -15.13 3.17
C ILE A 582 14.83 -15.44 4.65
N PHE A 583 15.23 -16.66 4.98
CA PHE A 583 15.59 -17.05 6.35
C PHE A 583 16.79 -16.31 6.93
N LYS A 584 17.61 -15.62 6.11
CA LYS A 584 18.72 -14.80 6.60
C LYS A 584 18.26 -13.50 7.27
N HIS A 585 16.99 -13.13 7.11
CA HIS A 585 16.37 -11.99 7.79
C HIS A 585 15.74 -12.41 9.12
N GLU A 586 16.57 -12.91 10.03
CA GLU A 586 16.13 -13.55 11.29
C GLU A 586 15.25 -12.66 12.16
N SER A 587 15.60 -11.38 12.32
CA SER A 587 14.82 -10.40 13.11
C SER A 587 13.40 -10.17 12.59
N GLN A 588 13.07 -10.62 11.37
CA GLN A 588 11.75 -10.53 10.77
C GLN A 588 11.13 -11.90 10.42
N LYS A 589 11.81 -13.01 10.73
CA LYS A 589 11.44 -14.35 10.27
C LYS A 589 10.21 -14.90 11.00
N ASP A 590 10.24 -14.91 12.33
CA ASP A 590 9.27 -15.63 13.17
C ASP A 590 7.99 -14.80 13.40
N ARG A 591 8.18 -13.52 13.73
CA ARG A 591 7.09 -12.55 13.82
C ARG A 591 7.60 -11.22 13.29
N ALA A 592 7.03 -10.75 12.20
CA ALA A 592 7.30 -9.40 11.75
C ALA A 592 6.89 -8.40 12.84
N LEU A 593 7.67 -7.34 13.06
CA LEU A 593 7.28 -6.28 13.99
C LEU A 593 6.00 -5.57 13.51
N PHE A 594 5.81 -5.54 12.20
CA PHE A 594 4.62 -5.04 11.53
C PHE A 594 4.03 -6.13 10.63
N PRO A 595 3.28 -7.10 11.18
CA PRO A 595 2.82 -8.28 10.46
C PRO A 595 1.63 -8.02 9.53
N GLY A 596 1.15 -6.77 9.41
CA GLY A 596 -0.08 -6.44 8.70
C GLY A 596 -1.26 -7.31 9.15
N SER A 597 -2.22 -7.54 8.26
CA SER A 597 -3.43 -8.34 8.55
C SER A 597 -3.25 -9.85 8.37
N ASP A 598 -2.15 -10.29 7.77
CA ASP A 598 -1.88 -11.71 7.50
C ASP A 598 -0.89 -12.24 8.53
N VAL A 599 -1.37 -13.15 9.38
CA VAL A 599 -0.58 -13.72 10.49
C VAL A 599 0.54 -14.65 10.03
N ARG A 600 0.58 -15.02 8.75
CA ARG A 600 1.62 -15.90 8.19
C ARG A 600 2.98 -15.22 8.15
N GLU A 601 4.02 -16.00 8.36
CA GLU A 601 5.41 -15.55 8.22
C GLU A 601 5.69 -15.12 6.77
N PHE A 602 6.60 -14.16 6.57
CA PHE A 602 6.87 -13.59 5.24
C PHE A 602 7.27 -14.66 4.21
N TRP A 603 8.03 -15.67 4.61
CA TRP A 603 8.45 -16.74 3.70
C TRP A 603 7.26 -17.61 3.25
N GLN A 604 6.27 -17.86 4.12
CA GLN A 604 5.07 -18.63 3.78
C GLN A 604 4.23 -17.86 2.76
N ARG A 605 4.12 -16.54 2.96
CA ARG A 605 3.43 -15.65 2.01
C ARG A 605 4.14 -15.62 0.67
N ALA A 606 5.46 -15.43 0.66
CA ALA A 606 6.27 -15.39 -0.55
C ALA A 606 6.14 -16.69 -1.36
N GLU A 607 6.27 -17.86 -0.70
CA GLU A 607 6.18 -19.17 -1.33
C GLU A 607 4.77 -19.44 -1.89
N GLN A 608 3.73 -19.22 -1.07
CA GLN A 608 2.34 -19.42 -1.50
C GLN A 608 1.96 -18.53 -2.67
N ARG A 609 2.37 -17.25 -2.65
CA ARG A 609 2.05 -16.26 -3.69
C ARG A 609 2.60 -16.68 -5.07
N ASN A 610 3.86 -17.07 -5.11
CA ASN A 610 4.46 -17.50 -6.37
C ASN A 610 3.92 -18.86 -6.83
N ALA A 611 3.57 -19.76 -5.90
CA ALA A 611 2.88 -21.02 -6.20
C ALA A 611 1.46 -20.78 -6.75
N ASP A 612 0.72 -19.81 -6.21
CA ASP A 612 -0.61 -19.44 -6.70
C ASP A 612 -0.54 -18.82 -8.11
N THR A 613 0.50 -18.03 -8.40
CA THR A 613 0.75 -17.54 -9.77
C THR A 613 1.00 -18.69 -10.74
N ALA A 614 1.81 -19.67 -10.34
CA ALA A 614 2.05 -20.86 -11.16
C ALA A 614 0.77 -21.67 -11.39
N ARG A 615 -0.06 -21.84 -10.35
CA ARG A 615 -1.35 -22.53 -10.46
C ARG A 615 -2.31 -21.80 -11.41
N ARG A 616 -2.39 -20.47 -11.33
CA ARG A 616 -3.21 -19.66 -12.26
C ARG A 616 -2.75 -19.81 -13.72
N TYR A 617 -1.44 -19.94 -13.95
CA TYR A 617 -0.90 -20.21 -15.29
C TYR A 617 -1.28 -21.62 -15.78
N ASP A 618 -1.19 -22.63 -14.91
CA ASP A 618 -1.63 -24.00 -15.21
C ASP A 618 -3.14 -24.07 -15.52
N GLU A 619 -3.98 -23.43 -14.70
CA GLU A 619 -5.44 -23.38 -14.87
C GLU A 619 -5.88 -22.80 -16.22
N ILE A 620 -5.17 -21.79 -16.74
CA ILE A 620 -5.42 -21.23 -18.08
C ILE A 620 -4.86 -22.08 -19.22
N GLY A 621 -4.18 -23.19 -18.91
CA GLY A 621 -3.70 -24.21 -19.84
C GLY A 621 -2.21 -24.14 -20.20
N LEU A 622 -1.39 -23.41 -19.44
CA LEU A 622 0.07 -23.37 -19.63
C LEU A 622 0.75 -24.49 -18.84
N ALA A 623 2.08 -24.60 -18.94
CA ALA A 623 2.83 -25.62 -18.23
C ALA A 623 2.76 -25.42 -16.70
N GLU A 624 2.73 -26.55 -15.99
CA GLU A 624 2.81 -26.58 -14.53
C GLU A 624 4.24 -26.24 -14.05
N TYR A 625 4.33 -25.29 -13.11
CA TYR A 625 5.58 -24.88 -12.47
C TYR A 625 5.43 -24.92 -10.95
N ALA A 626 6.54 -25.03 -10.22
CA ALA A 626 6.50 -24.99 -8.75
C ALA A 626 6.14 -23.58 -8.24
N ALA A 627 6.63 -22.55 -8.92
CA ALA A 627 6.37 -21.15 -8.62
C ALA A 627 6.65 -20.28 -9.85
N ILE A 628 6.01 -19.11 -9.94
CA ILE A 628 6.29 -18.07 -10.93
C ILE A 628 6.44 -16.71 -10.23
N GLU A 629 7.48 -15.97 -10.57
CA GLU A 629 7.62 -14.55 -10.22
C GLU A 629 7.20 -13.69 -11.43
N GLY A 630 6.24 -12.80 -11.23
CA GLY A 630 5.68 -11.94 -12.28
C GLY A 630 6.21 -10.50 -12.22
N PHE A 631 6.46 -9.93 -13.40
CA PHE A 631 6.93 -8.55 -13.55
C PHE A 631 6.14 -7.81 -14.62
N VAL A 632 5.94 -6.52 -14.39
CA VAL A 632 5.34 -5.57 -15.34
C VAL A 632 6.38 -4.53 -15.72
N ARG A 633 6.50 -4.19 -17.00
CA ARG A 633 7.42 -3.16 -17.45
C ARG A 633 6.82 -1.79 -17.16
N TRP A 634 7.63 -0.88 -16.65
CA TRP A 634 7.18 0.51 -16.55
C TRP A 634 7.10 1.13 -17.94
N ASP A 635 5.93 1.68 -18.28
CA ASP A 635 5.59 2.24 -19.58
C ASP A 635 5.77 3.77 -19.67
N GLY A 636 6.28 4.39 -18.59
CA GLY A 636 6.41 5.84 -18.45
C GLY A 636 5.24 6.51 -17.73
N GLN A 637 4.18 5.77 -17.40
CA GLN A 637 3.04 6.21 -16.60
C GLN A 637 3.02 5.40 -15.29
N SER A 638 2.74 6.03 -14.16
CA SER A 638 2.81 5.33 -12.86
C SER A 638 1.65 5.61 -11.93
N GLY A 639 0.76 6.55 -12.25
CA GLY A 639 -0.27 7.03 -11.30
C GLY A 639 0.32 7.64 -10.01
N ILE A 640 1.64 7.84 -9.96
CA ILE A 640 2.38 8.46 -8.86
C ILE A 640 2.78 9.86 -9.29
N GLU A 641 2.61 10.82 -8.38
CA GLU A 641 3.14 12.17 -8.56
C GLU A 641 4.67 12.12 -8.53
N LEU A 642 5.29 12.42 -9.67
CA LEU A 642 6.74 12.54 -9.87
C LEU A 642 7.18 13.99 -9.72
#